data_AF-A0A2A2JXH8-F1
#
_entry.id   AF-A0A2A2JXH8-F1
#
_cell.length_a   1.000
_cell.length_b   1.000
_cell.length_c   1.000
_cell.angle_alpha   90.00
_cell.angle_beta   90.00
_cell.angle_gamma   90.00
#
_symmetry.space_group_name_H-M   'P 1'
#
loop_
_entity.id
_entity.type
_entity.pdbx_description
1 polymer ?
#
loop_
_entity_poly.entity_id
_entity_poly.type
_entity_poly.pdbx_seq_one_letter_code
_entity_poly.pdbx_strand_id
1 'polypeptide(L)'
;MITRTAGPRTRGARPSRRSIRSSPHNELGQVVAEIVAPEDKDGYEARRIYSYALCPNNGSWENPVDEEAWQARIDVNGVTTRTHVDGLGRVVAEWREDWDNNDGAKPDDLRQLSSASYDPLGQLLYETEHDWRPGQADLTLRTAYEYDGWGQQAVTVGPDGVRVVEQNDPVGPGAQVHDGRVTKSWREWTGSGAKKTGVSETRMNKADAPVWVQRRGLDEKPVSLQTTLYDGLARVAQQTTGENATARVTAFAYDAFDRATHETRPKAISYSDDPDALTTSVVQRQYALHSREDLQVAIDVTEVGDGQRKQAPRVLGIRSIDGLGRLAHEDIGGRVRTLSYKPGERQPEKVITPEGQIDYTYELRLSEKPMTRGLGTQVQQSDVVYDYDKINARLNGWEVPAQGGNPLQTLQREYYQTGQLKRETFARHEGASPVTHTMAYVYSHRGRLLEYTDVLGQVQVNGYDAHGRLMSTTMYAPGQKEGEKGEVLLETSFHYDELGRMYLHKTRDTKTGQTLDTQLTFDEFDRETHRTFTAEGFAQTLVQTYDDADAMRSRALTEGSDGRGQEIRMETYEYDLRQRLIEYRCTGDQRPLDPYGNAMTGQSFKFDGLDNIREVITTFDGGSNTATYHFENDDPVQLSRITNTHTTGAGKYPVEIKLAYDRNGNLINDEEQRTLKYDHLNRLLSVQGQDVEVRYHYDALDILIGTEQGDVRQQRFYRGNELVSQTGTDGDVSFVKGGEQIIAEMTHERDPNA
;
A
#
# COMPACT_ATOMS: atom_id res chain seq x y z
N MET A 1 19.97 -20.92 69.89
CA MET A 1 19.16 -20.41 71.02
C MET A 1 19.02 -18.91 70.88
N ILE A 2 17.93 -18.36 71.43
CA ILE A 2 17.46 -16.96 71.38
C ILE A 2 16.49 -16.68 70.22
N THR A 3 15.24 -16.93 70.59
CA THR A 3 13.95 -16.56 70.02
C THR A 3 13.65 -15.07 70.25
N ARG A 4 12.93 -14.45 69.30
CA ARG A 4 12.08 -13.27 69.57
C ARG A 4 10.91 -13.18 68.56
N THR A 5 9.76 -13.65 69.04
CA THR A 5 8.38 -13.17 68.87
C THR A 5 7.99 -12.37 67.62
N ALA A 6 7.14 -12.97 66.79
CA ALA A 6 6.30 -12.32 65.78
C ALA A 6 4.92 -11.97 66.35
N GLY A 7 4.47 -10.73 66.15
CA GLY A 7 3.08 -10.26 66.34
C GLY A 7 2.29 -10.31 65.02
N PRO A 8 0.95 -10.20 65.06
CA PRO A 8 0.07 -10.69 64.01
C PRO A 8 -0.01 -9.74 62.80
N ARG A 9 0.15 -10.31 61.60
CA ARG A 9 -0.13 -9.64 60.32
C ARG A 9 -1.64 -9.50 60.11
N THR A 10 -2.10 -8.27 59.96
CA THR A 10 -3.39 -7.89 59.41
C THR A 10 -3.57 -8.44 57.99
N ARG A 11 -4.71 -9.10 57.73
CA ARG A 11 -5.11 -9.59 56.40
C ARG A 11 -5.29 -8.40 55.45
N GLY A 12 -4.30 -8.17 54.60
CA GLY A 12 -4.40 -7.32 53.41
C GLY A 12 -5.24 -7.99 52.32
N ALA A 13 -5.92 -7.16 51.54
CA ALA A 13 -6.91 -7.49 50.52
C ALA A 13 -6.51 -8.61 49.54
N ARG A 14 -7.52 -9.40 49.15
CA ARG A 14 -7.41 -10.40 48.09
C ARG A 14 -6.97 -9.72 46.77
N PRO A 15 -6.05 -10.31 46.00
CA PRO A 15 -5.76 -9.85 44.65
C PRO A 15 -7.00 -10.03 43.76
N SER A 16 -7.24 -9.04 42.90
CA SER A 16 -8.27 -9.06 41.87
C SER A 16 -8.15 -10.32 41.01
N ARG A 17 -9.30 -10.87 40.62
CA ARG A 17 -9.39 -12.07 39.79
C ARG A 17 -8.53 -11.87 38.53
N ARG A 18 -7.55 -12.76 38.34
CA ARG A 18 -6.95 -12.99 37.01
C ARG A 18 -8.08 -13.21 36.02
N SER A 19 -8.14 -12.39 34.98
CA SER A 19 -8.96 -12.64 33.79
C SER A 19 -8.42 -13.91 33.13
N ILE A 20 -9.04 -15.04 33.42
CA ILE A 20 -8.82 -16.29 32.70
C ILE A 20 -9.73 -16.17 31.48
N ARG A 21 -9.15 -16.12 30.27
CA ARG A 21 -9.91 -16.42 29.06
C ARG A 21 -10.44 -17.85 29.22
N SER A 22 -11.71 -17.98 29.54
CA SER A 22 -12.38 -19.28 29.62
C SER A 22 -13.20 -19.46 28.35
N SER A 23 -12.84 -20.47 27.57
CA SER A 23 -13.71 -20.97 26.52
C SER A 23 -14.51 -22.13 27.11
N PRO A 24 -15.81 -21.96 27.43
CA PRO A 24 -16.64 -23.10 27.79
C PRO A 24 -16.68 -24.10 26.64
N HIS A 25 -16.76 -25.39 26.97
CA HIS A 25 -16.88 -26.47 25.99
C HIS A 25 -18.16 -27.26 26.22
N ASN A 26 -18.72 -27.87 25.17
CA ASN A 26 -19.79 -28.85 25.29
C ASN A 26 -19.27 -30.21 25.80
N GLU A 27 -20.16 -31.20 25.95
CA GLU A 27 -19.82 -32.56 26.42
C GLU A 27 -18.84 -33.30 25.49
N LEU A 28 -18.72 -32.86 24.24
CA LEU A 28 -17.79 -33.39 23.25
C LEU A 28 -16.45 -32.62 23.21
N GLY A 29 -16.25 -31.65 24.11
CA GLY A 29 -15.03 -30.86 24.17
C GLY A 29 -14.90 -29.80 23.08
N GLN A 30 -16.01 -29.43 22.40
CA GLN A 30 -16.03 -28.36 21.40
C GLN A 30 -16.33 -27.01 22.06
N VAL A 31 -15.65 -25.95 21.62
CA VAL A 31 -15.81 -24.59 22.17
C VAL A 31 -17.23 -24.07 21.92
N VAL A 32 -17.97 -23.65 22.95
CA VAL A 32 -19.33 -23.07 22.77
C VAL A 32 -19.36 -21.55 22.91
N ALA A 33 -18.33 -20.95 23.51
CA ALA A 33 -18.13 -19.51 23.50
C ALA A 33 -16.64 -19.16 23.60
N GLU A 34 -16.27 -18.02 23.03
CA GLU A 34 -14.97 -17.40 23.19
C GLU A 34 -15.18 -15.99 23.75
N ILE A 35 -14.57 -15.70 24.89
CA ILE A 35 -14.56 -14.37 25.48
C ILE A 35 -13.39 -13.60 24.84
N VAL A 36 -13.72 -12.66 23.95
CA VAL A 36 -12.76 -11.80 23.24
C VAL A 36 -12.26 -10.71 24.19
N ALA A 37 -13.18 -10.10 24.93
CA ALA A 37 -12.90 -9.16 26.01
C ALA A 37 -13.77 -9.53 27.23
N PRO A 38 -13.16 -9.62 28.44
CA PRO A 38 -13.83 -10.13 29.64
C PRO A 38 -14.95 -9.22 30.13
N GLU A 39 -15.89 -9.80 30.90
CA GLU A 39 -16.97 -9.06 31.57
C GLU A 39 -16.43 -7.84 32.31
N ASP A 40 -16.93 -6.67 31.96
CA ASP A 40 -16.66 -5.44 32.67
C ASP A 40 -17.87 -4.53 32.76
N LYS A 41 -17.79 -3.57 33.68
CA LYS A 41 -18.88 -2.61 33.93
C LYS A 41 -18.92 -1.46 32.94
N ASP A 42 -17.90 -1.35 32.08
CA ASP A 42 -17.66 -0.21 31.20
C ASP A 42 -18.22 -0.45 29.79
N GLY A 43 -18.64 -1.69 29.52
CA GLY A 43 -19.33 -2.13 28.31
C GLY A 43 -18.41 -2.66 27.22
N TYR A 44 -17.19 -3.11 27.56
CA TYR A 44 -16.22 -3.65 26.61
C TYR A 44 -16.32 -5.17 26.45
N GLU A 45 -17.29 -5.83 27.09
CA GLU A 45 -17.45 -7.28 26.96
C GLU A 45 -17.80 -7.67 25.52
N ALA A 46 -16.95 -8.47 24.90
CA ALA A 46 -17.15 -9.00 23.56
C ALA A 46 -17.01 -10.51 23.59
N ARG A 47 -17.96 -11.22 22.97
CA ARG A 47 -17.97 -12.68 22.90
C ARG A 47 -18.33 -13.18 21.52
N ARG A 48 -17.83 -14.36 21.19
CA ARG A 48 -18.29 -15.17 20.07
C ARG A 48 -19.00 -16.40 20.61
N ILE A 49 -20.08 -16.80 19.97
CA ILE A 49 -20.86 -17.98 20.37
C ILE A 49 -20.78 -19.00 19.25
N TYR A 50 -20.62 -20.26 19.63
CA TYR A 50 -20.50 -21.38 18.69
C TYR A 50 -21.59 -22.41 18.97
N SER A 51 -22.13 -22.98 17.90
CA SER A 51 -23.11 -24.08 17.94
C SER A 51 -22.77 -25.11 16.88
N TYR A 52 -23.16 -26.36 17.12
CA TYR A 52 -22.78 -27.50 16.30
C TYR A 52 -23.96 -28.44 16.15
N ALA A 53 -24.07 -29.10 15.00
CA ALA A 53 -24.87 -30.29 14.83
C ALA A 53 -24.05 -31.38 14.15
N LEU A 54 -24.04 -32.57 14.77
CA LEU A 54 -23.50 -33.79 14.20
C LEU A 54 -24.69 -34.58 13.65
N CYS A 55 -24.72 -34.86 12.35
CA CYS A 55 -25.77 -35.56 11.57
C CYS A 55 -26.88 -36.18 12.45
N PRO A 56 -27.85 -35.38 12.93
CA PRO A 56 -28.71 -35.82 14.02
C PRO A 56 -29.75 -36.86 13.60
N ASN A 57 -30.01 -37.02 12.30
CA ASN A 57 -30.95 -37.98 11.74
C ASN A 57 -30.52 -38.40 10.32
N ASN A 58 -30.00 -39.63 10.16
CA ASN A 58 -29.75 -40.21 8.84
C ASN A 58 -31.01 -40.86 8.23
N GLY A 59 -32.20 -40.50 8.71
CA GLY A 59 -33.44 -41.18 8.36
C GLY A 59 -33.46 -42.67 8.75
N SER A 60 -34.35 -43.45 8.12
CA SER A 60 -34.32 -44.92 8.21
C SER A 60 -33.52 -45.48 7.03
N TRP A 61 -33.09 -46.74 7.10
CA TRP A 61 -32.46 -47.43 5.95
C TRP A 61 -33.30 -47.35 4.66
N GLU A 62 -34.63 -47.24 4.79
CA GLU A 62 -35.57 -47.18 3.66
C GLU A 62 -35.83 -45.76 3.15
N ASN A 63 -35.52 -44.73 3.96
CA ASN A 63 -35.60 -43.32 3.61
C ASN A 63 -34.44 -42.58 4.31
N PRO A 64 -33.22 -42.69 3.78
CA PRO A 64 -32.11 -41.93 4.31
C PRO A 64 -32.40 -40.44 4.16
N VAL A 65 -32.12 -39.66 5.21
CA VAL A 65 -32.11 -38.20 5.14
C VAL A 65 -30.64 -37.80 5.16
N ASP A 66 -30.20 -37.09 4.12
CA ASP A 66 -28.84 -36.56 4.05
C ASP A 66 -28.76 -35.30 4.91
N GLU A 67 -28.76 -35.48 6.25
CA GLU A 67 -28.46 -34.38 7.16
C GLU A 67 -26.95 -34.14 7.22
N GLU A 68 -26.51 -32.99 6.73
CA GLU A 68 -25.11 -32.58 6.76
C GLU A 68 -24.69 -32.08 8.16
N ALA A 69 -23.46 -32.40 8.56
CA ALA A 69 -22.88 -31.82 9.76
C ALA A 69 -22.56 -30.34 9.54
N TRP A 70 -22.77 -29.52 10.57
CA TRP A 70 -22.47 -28.09 10.49
C TRP A 70 -21.99 -27.51 11.82
N GLN A 71 -21.28 -26.39 11.71
CA GLN A 71 -20.97 -25.49 12.82
C GLN A 71 -21.49 -24.09 12.50
N ALA A 72 -21.93 -23.34 13.49
CA ALA A 72 -22.29 -21.94 13.33
C ALA A 72 -21.61 -21.08 14.38
N ARG A 73 -21.14 -19.90 13.95
CA ARG A 73 -20.50 -18.88 14.76
C ARG A 73 -21.31 -17.60 14.71
N ILE A 74 -21.65 -17.07 15.88
CA ILE A 74 -22.14 -15.70 16.04
C ILE A 74 -20.92 -14.83 16.39
N ASP A 75 -20.62 -13.86 15.53
CA ASP A 75 -19.51 -12.93 15.75
C ASP A 75 -19.84 -11.87 16.82
N VAL A 76 -18.87 -11.01 17.13
CA VAL A 76 -19.01 -9.99 18.18
C VAL A 76 -20.07 -8.94 17.85
N ASN A 77 -20.45 -8.80 16.58
CA ASN A 77 -21.51 -7.91 16.13
C ASN A 77 -22.88 -8.60 16.11
N GLY A 78 -22.95 -9.89 16.49
CA GLY A 78 -24.20 -10.66 16.52
C GLY A 78 -24.56 -11.34 15.21
N VAL A 79 -23.68 -11.33 14.20
CA VAL A 79 -23.96 -11.93 12.89
C VAL A 79 -23.63 -13.42 12.90
N THR A 80 -24.58 -14.25 12.46
CA THR A 80 -24.39 -15.71 12.33
C THR A 80 -23.75 -16.07 10.99
N THR A 81 -22.68 -16.87 11.03
CA THR A 81 -22.12 -17.62 9.89
C THR A 81 -22.18 -19.11 10.19
N ARG A 82 -22.74 -19.89 9.26
CA ARG A 82 -22.85 -21.35 9.34
C ARG A 82 -21.95 -21.98 8.29
N THR A 83 -21.12 -22.93 8.70
CA THR A 83 -20.20 -23.70 7.87
C THR A 83 -20.65 -25.16 7.87
N HIS A 84 -21.01 -25.68 6.71
CA HIS A 84 -21.34 -27.09 6.49
C HIS A 84 -20.06 -27.86 6.18
N VAL A 85 -19.97 -29.08 6.70
CA VAL A 85 -18.81 -29.96 6.50
C VAL A 85 -19.23 -31.35 6.05
N ASP A 86 -18.36 -32.02 5.29
CA ASP A 86 -18.55 -33.41 4.92
C ASP A 86 -18.13 -34.40 6.03
N GLY A 87 -18.22 -35.70 5.75
CA GLY A 87 -17.86 -36.76 6.69
C GLY A 87 -16.37 -36.81 7.09
N LEU A 88 -15.50 -36.06 6.41
CA LEU A 88 -14.08 -35.88 6.76
C LEU A 88 -13.81 -34.54 7.47
N GLY A 89 -14.86 -33.75 7.73
CA GLY A 89 -14.76 -32.45 8.38
C GLY A 89 -14.27 -31.32 7.46
N ARG A 90 -14.28 -31.53 6.14
CA ARG A 90 -13.90 -30.50 5.16
C ARG A 90 -15.08 -29.58 4.88
N VAL A 91 -14.82 -28.28 4.71
CA VAL A 91 -15.88 -27.29 4.42
C VAL A 91 -16.47 -27.52 3.04
N VAL A 92 -17.79 -27.71 2.95
CA VAL A 92 -18.49 -27.87 1.66
C VAL A 92 -19.33 -26.65 1.29
N ALA A 93 -19.80 -25.89 2.28
CA ALA A 93 -20.51 -24.64 2.06
C ALA A 93 -20.45 -23.72 3.28
N GLU A 94 -20.48 -22.43 3.04
CA GLU A 94 -20.66 -21.42 4.09
C GLU A 94 -21.88 -20.55 3.78
N TRP A 95 -22.57 -20.15 4.83
CA TRP A 95 -23.80 -19.37 4.79
C TRP A 95 -23.75 -18.27 5.86
N ARG A 96 -24.33 -17.11 5.62
CA ARG A 96 -24.31 -15.99 6.57
C ARG A 96 -25.59 -15.17 6.53
N GLU A 97 -25.93 -14.58 7.66
CA GLU A 97 -27.01 -13.60 7.78
C GLU A 97 -26.63 -12.29 7.06
N ASP A 98 -27.52 -11.81 6.18
CA ASP A 98 -27.38 -10.54 5.48
C ASP A 98 -28.17 -9.43 6.21
N TRP A 99 -27.60 -8.90 7.29
CA TRP A 99 -28.20 -7.80 8.07
C TRP A 99 -28.27 -6.49 7.29
N ASP A 100 -27.26 -6.25 6.45
CA ASP A 100 -27.05 -4.96 5.79
C ASP A 100 -28.07 -4.71 4.67
N ASN A 101 -28.60 -5.77 4.05
CA ASN A 101 -29.64 -5.71 3.02
C ASN A 101 -31.04 -6.07 3.52
N ASN A 102 -31.26 -6.02 4.83
CA ASN A 102 -32.55 -6.35 5.46
C ASN A 102 -33.05 -5.22 6.37
N ASP A 103 -32.90 -3.97 5.93
CA ASP A 103 -33.31 -2.74 6.67
C ASP A 103 -32.75 -2.68 8.11
N GLY A 104 -31.60 -3.33 8.36
CA GLY A 104 -30.98 -3.42 9.68
C GLY A 104 -31.69 -4.37 10.66
N ALA A 105 -32.72 -5.09 10.22
CA ALA A 105 -33.37 -6.14 10.99
C ALA A 105 -32.61 -7.47 10.82
N LYS A 106 -32.71 -8.33 11.84
CA LYS A 106 -32.16 -9.68 11.76
C LYS A 106 -32.86 -10.44 10.61
N PRO A 107 -32.13 -11.02 9.65
CA PRO A 107 -32.74 -11.79 8.57
C PRO A 107 -33.26 -13.14 9.08
N ASP A 108 -34.36 -13.60 8.47
CA ASP A 108 -34.97 -14.90 8.79
C ASP A 108 -34.18 -16.07 8.16
N ASP A 109 -33.54 -15.84 7.01
CA ASP A 109 -32.82 -16.84 6.24
C ASP A 109 -31.32 -16.51 6.10
N LEU A 110 -30.51 -17.57 5.95
CA LEU A 110 -29.09 -17.44 5.62
C LEU A 110 -28.91 -17.39 4.10
N ARG A 111 -27.96 -16.59 3.64
CA ARG A 111 -27.51 -16.55 2.24
C ARG A 111 -26.19 -17.27 2.08
N GLN A 112 -25.98 -17.93 0.95
CA GLN A 112 -24.76 -18.70 0.70
C GLN A 112 -23.58 -17.76 0.44
N LEU A 113 -22.45 -17.98 1.10
CA LEU A 113 -21.19 -17.24 0.93
C LEU A 113 -20.22 -17.95 0.00
N SER A 114 -20.12 -19.27 0.14
CA SER A 114 -19.21 -20.09 -0.64
C SER A 114 -19.68 -21.55 -0.70
N SER A 115 -19.11 -22.29 -1.63
CA SER A 115 -19.16 -23.75 -1.68
C SER A 115 -17.86 -24.33 -2.20
N ALA A 116 -17.56 -25.56 -1.79
CA ALA A 116 -16.39 -26.30 -2.22
C ALA A 116 -16.77 -27.75 -2.56
N SER A 117 -16.08 -28.31 -3.55
CA SER A 117 -16.27 -29.69 -3.99
C SER A 117 -14.93 -30.41 -3.97
N TYR A 118 -14.92 -31.65 -3.48
CA TYR A 118 -13.69 -32.44 -3.39
C TYR A 118 -13.78 -33.72 -4.22
N ASP A 119 -12.63 -34.20 -4.67
CA ASP A 119 -12.50 -35.51 -5.28
C ASP A 119 -12.48 -36.63 -4.21
N PRO A 120 -12.50 -37.92 -4.63
CA PRO A 120 -12.41 -39.04 -3.70
C PRO A 120 -11.10 -39.13 -2.90
N LEU A 121 -10.02 -38.47 -3.33
CA LEU A 121 -8.71 -38.48 -2.68
C LEU A 121 -8.54 -37.42 -1.61
N GLY A 122 -9.42 -36.42 -1.54
CA GLY A 122 -9.24 -35.30 -0.61
C GLY A 122 -9.14 -33.93 -1.26
N GLN A 123 -8.90 -33.89 -2.56
CA GLN A 123 -8.40 -32.72 -3.28
C GLN A 123 -9.55 -31.79 -3.68
N LEU A 124 -9.34 -30.48 -3.55
CA LEU A 124 -10.34 -29.46 -3.85
C LEU A 124 -10.48 -29.33 -5.38
N LEU A 125 -11.62 -29.70 -5.94
CA LEU A 125 -11.88 -29.59 -7.40
C LEU A 125 -12.37 -28.19 -7.78
N TYR A 126 -13.27 -27.65 -6.98
CA TYR A 126 -13.89 -26.35 -7.23
C TYR A 126 -14.15 -25.64 -5.92
N GLU A 127 -13.97 -24.33 -5.95
CA GLU A 127 -14.52 -23.41 -4.96
C GLU A 127 -15.38 -22.39 -5.69
N THR A 128 -16.53 -22.05 -5.13
CA THR A 128 -17.42 -21.03 -5.68
C THR A 128 -17.70 -20.01 -4.61
N GLU A 129 -17.39 -18.75 -4.89
CA GLU A 129 -17.74 -17.60 -4.07
C GLU A 129 -19.06 -16.99 -4.56
N HIS A 130 -19.95 -16.67 -3.63
CA HIS A 130 -21.15 -15.88 -3.90
C HIS A 130 -20.97 -14.48 -3.35
N ASP A 131 -21.01 -13.49 -4.23
CA ASP A 131 -20.94 -12.08 -3.89
C ASP A 131 -22.31 -11.42 -4.04
N TRP A 132 -22.90 -11.05 -2.92
CA TRP A 132 -24.23 -10.47 -2.86
C TRP A 132 -24.18 -9.00 -3.23
N ARG A 133 -25.01 -8.60 -4.19
CA ARG A 133 -25.01 -7.22 -4.69
C ARG A 133 -26.37 -6.58 -4.39
N PRO A 134 -26.46 -5.64 -3.44
CA PRO A 134 -27.71 -4.97 -3.11
C PRO A 134 -28.37 -4.39 -4.37
N GLY A 135 -29.65 -4.72 -4.59
CA GLY A 135 -30.41 -4.26 -5.76
C GLY A 135 -29.97 -4.83 -7.12
N GLN A 136 -29.07 -5.80 -7.15
CA GLN A 136 -28.56 -6.45 -8.36
C GLN A 136 -28.57 -7.98 -8.20
N ALA A 137 -28.38 -8.72 -9.30
CA ALA A 137 -28.23 -10.17 -9.22
C ALA A 137 -26.93 -10.53 -8.48
N ASP A 138 -26.91 -11.62 -7.72
CA ASP A 138 -25.68 -12.09 -7.09
C ASP A 138 -24.66 -12.52 -8.15
N LEU A 139 -23.39 -12.33 -7.82
CA LEU A 139 -22.28 -12.77 -8.66
C LEU A 139 -21.74 -14.10 -8.12
N THR A 140 -21.67 -15.11 -8.98
CA THR A 140 -21.20 -16.45 -8.60
C THR A 140 -19.88 -16.72 -9.30
N LEU A 141 -18.79 -16.72 -8.53
CA LEU A 141 -17.42 -16.77 -9.01
C LEU A 141 -16.80 -18.12 -8.70
N ARG A 142 -16.66 -18.96 -9.72
CA ARG A 142 -16.12 -20.31 -9.57
C ARG A 142 -14.66 -20.37 -9.97
N THR A 143 -13.85 -20.90 -9.07
CA THR A 143 -12.45 -21.27 -9.30
C THR A 143 -12.37 -22.79 -9.38
N ALA A 144 -11.60 -23.32 -10.33
CA ALA A 144 -11.33 -24.75 -10.46
C ALA A 144 -9.85 -25.05 -10.25
N TYR A 145 -9.55 -26.25 -9.77
CA TYR A 145 -8.18 -26.70 -9.54
C TYR A 145 -7.92 -28.04 -10.23
N GLU A 146 -6.76 -28.16 -10.86
CA GLU A 146 -6.28 -29.39 -11.48
C GLU A 146 -4.99 -29.83 -10.79
N TYR A 147 -4.82 -31.13 -10.61
CA TYR A 147 -3.69 -31.75 -9.91
C TYR A 147 -2.85 -32.58 -10.87
N ASP A 148 -1.54 -32.63 -10.64
CA ASP A 148 -0.62 -33.47 -11.41
C ASP A 148 -0.64 -34.94 -10.97
N GLY A 149 0.16 -35.78 -11.62
CA GLY A 149 0.30 -37.20 -11.30
C GLY A 149 0.90 -37.49 -9.92
N TRP A 150 1.43 -36.48 -9.23
CA TRP A 150 1.93 -36.56 -7.85
C TRP A 150 0.90 -36.07 -6.82
N GLY A 151 -0.28 -35.61 -7.28
CA GLY A 151 -1.32 -35.05 -6.43
C GLY A 151 -1.03 -33.63 -5.95
N GLN A 152 -0.11 -32.91 -6.59
CA GLN A 152 0.17 -31.49 -6.32
C GLN A 152 -0.73 -30.62 -7.20
N GLN A 153 -1.23 -29.49 -6.67
CA GLN A 153 -2.03 -28.55 -7.45
C GLN A 153 -1.17 -27.95 -8.56
N ALA A 154 -1.56 -28.18 -9.82
CA ALA A 154 -0.79 -27.79 -11.00
C ALA A 154 -1.45 -26.66 -11.80
N VAL A 155 -2.77 -26.51 -11.71
CA VAL A 155 -3.51 -25.45 -12.43
C VAL A 155 -4.57 -24.87 -11.51
N THR A 156 -4.68 -23.55 -11.50
CA THR A 156 -5.83 -22.81 -10.96
C THR A 156 -6.53 -22.12 -12.11
N VAL A 157 -7.81 -22.39 -12.31
CA VAL A 157 -8.65 -21.75 -13.34
C VAL A 157 -9.54 -20.73 -12.65
N GLY A 158 -9.29 -19.45 -12.89
CA GLY A 158 -10.07 -18.37 -12.31
C GLY A 158 -11.49 -18.29 -12.86
N PRO A 159 -12.38 -17.47 -12.27
CA PRO A 159 -13.74 -17.26 -12.77
C PRO A 159 -13.79 -16.75 -14.21
N ASP A 160 -12.77 -16.00 -14.65
CA ASP A 160 -12.59 -15.52 -16.03
C ASP A 160 -12.08 -16.61 -16.99
N GLY A 161 -11.85 -17.82 -16.48
CA GLY A 161 -11.33 -18.97 -17.22
C GLY A 161 -9.82 -18.91 -17.50
N VAL A 162 -9.10 -17.89 -17.02
CA VAL A 162 -7.65 -17.82 -17.13
C VAL A 162 -7.03 -18.90 -16.25
N ARG A 163 -6.11 -19.66 -16.83
CA ARG A 163 -5.39 -20.75 -16.16
C ARG A 163 -4.05 -20.20 -15.66
N VAL A 164 -3.83 -20.22 -14.35
CA VAL A 164 -2.52 -20.06 -13.74
C VAL A 164 -1.92 -21.44 -13.56
N VAL A 165 -0.84 -21.72 -14.28
CA VAL A 165 -0.21 -23.03 -14.32
C VAL A 165 1.08 -23.01 -13.51
N GLU A 166 1.25 -24.01 -12.65
CA GLU A 166 2.47 -24.29 -11.90
C GLU A 166 2.82 -25.78 -12.07
N GLN A 167 3.81 -26.08 -12.91
CA GLN A 167 4.28 -27.44 -13.10
C GLN A 167 5.46 -27.73 -12.17
N ASN A 168 5.31 -28.78 -11.37
CA ASN A 168 6.32 -29.21 -10.42
C ASN A 168 6.95 -30.54 -10.87
N ASP A 169 8.26 -30.53 -11.07
CA ASP A 169 9.08 -31.74 -11.21
C ASP A 169 9.81 -31.97 -9.88
N PRO A 170 9.33 -32.89 -9.02
CA PRO A 170 9.91 -33.13 -7.71
C PRO A 170 11.27 -33.84 -7.76
N VAL A 171 11.64 -34.46 -8.89
CA VAL A 171 12.92 -35.16 -9.05
C VAL A 171 13.99 -34.19 -9.55
N GLY A 172 13.58 -33.23 -10.40
CA GLY A 172 14.49 -32.26 -10.99
C GLY A 172 15.47 -32.87 -12.00
N PRO A 173 16.46 -32.09 -12.47
CA PRO A 173 17.34 -32.48 -13.57
C PRO A 173 18.45 -33.48 -13.20
N GLY A 174 18.40 -34.11 -12.01
CA GLY A 174 19.42 -35.04 -11.50
C GLY A 174 20.63 -34.37 -10.85
N ALA A 175 21.75 -35.10 -10.74
CA ALA A 175 22.93 -34.81 -9.88
C ALA A 175 23.80 -33.57 -10.22
N GLN A 176 23.20 -32.50 -10.74
CA GLN A 176 23.87 -31.23 -11.08
C GLN A 176 23.85 -30.25 -9.89
N VAL A 177 24.54 -29.10 -10.05
CA VAL A 177 24.20 -27.90 -9.26
C VAL A 177 22.71 -27.65 -9.54
N HIS A 178 21.87 -27.49 -8.52
CA HIS A 178 20.39 -27.49 -8.60
C HIS A 178 19.70 -28.90 -8.58
N ASP A 179 20.28 -29.88 -7.85
CA ASP A 179 19.72 -31.23 -7.58
C ASP A 179 18.51 -31.22 -6.61
N GLY A 180 17.43 -30.51 -6.98
CA GLY A 180 16.18 -30.41 -6.24
C GLY A 180 14.99 -30.13 -7.15
N ARG A 181 13.83 -29.82 -6.56
CA ARG A 181 12.58 -29.57 -7.30
C ARG A 181 12.74 -28.47 -8.34
N VAL A 182 12.15 -28.67 -9.52
CA VAL A 182 11.99 -27.62 -10.53
C VAL A 182 10.52 -27.23 -10.63
N THR A 183 10.24 -25.94 -10.56
CA THR A 183 8.90 -25.37 -10.69
C THR A 183 8.87 -24.45 -11.90
N LYS A 184 7.92 -24.66 -12.81
CA LYS A 184 7.66 -23.77 -13.95
C LYS A 184 6.30 -23.13 -13.81
N SER A 185 6.21 -21.81 -13.97
CA SER A 185 4.94 -21.09 -13.87
C SER A 185 4.69 -20.15 -15.05
N TRP A 186 3.41 -20.06 -15.45
CA TRP A 186 2.91 -19.15 -16.49
C TRP A 186 1.39 -18.99 -16.37
N ARG A 187 0.82 -18.06 -17.16
CA ARG A 187 -0.63 -17.93 -17.35
C ARG A 187 -1.01 -18.27 -18.78
N GLU A 188 -2.14 -18.92 -18.95
CA GLU A 188 -2.66 -19.29 -20.27
C GLU A 188 -4.18 -19.18 -20.36
N TRP A 189 -4.65 -19.00 -21.58
CA TRP A 189 -6.02 -19.15 -21.99
C TRP A 189 -6.08 -20.24 -23.06
N THR A 190 -6.91 -21.25 -22.85
CA THR A 190 -7.03 -22.41 -23.75
C THR A 190 -8.34 -22.42 -24.54
N GLY A 191 -9.16 -21.37 -24.42
CA GLY A 191 -10.36 -21.19 -25.23
C GLY A 191 -10.07 -20.76 -26.66
N SER A 192 -11.09 -20.19 -27.33
CA SER A 192 -10.90 -19.60 -28.65
C SER A 192 -9.90 -18.45 -28.57
N GLY A 193 -8.92 -18.41 -29.48
CA GLY A 193 -7.83 -17.42 -29.41
C GLY A 193 -6.83 -17.71 -28.28
N ALA A 194 -6.34 -18.94 -28.18
CA ALA A 194 -5.42 -19.36 -27.13
C ALA A 194 -4.22 -18.41 -26.98
N LYS A 195 -3.93 -18.01 -25.74
CA LYS A 195 -2.84 -17.09 -25.38
C LYS A 195 -2.04 -17.66 -24.21
N LYS A 196 -0.78 -17.26 -24.12
CA LYS A 196 0.16 -17.69 -23.07
C LYS A 196 1.11 -16.54 -22.71
N THR A 197 1.52 -16.47 -21.46
CA THR A 197 2.64 -15.62 -21.01
C THR A 197 3.98 -16.33 -21.23
N GLY A 198 5.07 -15.61 -20.99
CA GLY A 198 6.38 -16.20 -20.79
C GLY A 198 6.38 -17.14 -19.59
N VAL A 199 7.43 -17.96 -19.49
CA VAL A 199 7.57 -18.97 -18.44
C VAL A 199 8.64 -18.51 -17.44
N SER A 200 8.32 -18.59 -16.14
CA SER A 200 9.31 -18.51 -15.07
C SER A 200 9.69 -19.92 -14.63
N GLU A 201 10.98 -20.25 -14.66
CA GLU A 201 11.51 -21.53 -14.17
C GLU A 201 12.34 -21.28 -12.92
N THR A 202 11.96 -21.92 -11.82
CA THR A 202 12.68 -21.89 -10.54
C THR A 202 13.26 -23.27 -10.26
N ARG A 203 14.56 -23.34 -9.98
CA ARG A 203 15.23 -24.56 -9.55
C ARG A 203 15.63 -24.43 -8.09
N MET A 204 15.26 -25.43 -7.31
CA MET A 204 15.53 -25.50 -5.87
C MET A 204 16.76 -26.35 -5.59
N ASN A 205 17.37 -26.17 -4.42
CA ASN A 205 18.27 -27.15 -3.84
C ASN A 205 17.48 -28.19 -3.00
N LYS A 206 18.18 -29.14 -2.37
CA LYS A 206 17.56 -30.19 -1.52
C LYS A 206 16.91 -29.68 -0.22
N ALA A 207 17.13 -28.41 0.13
CA ALA A 207 16.50 -27.76 1.26
C ALA A 207 15.30 -26.90 0.82
N ASP A 208 14.78 -27.12 -0.40
CA ASP A 208 13.68 -26.37 -1.02
C ASP A 208 13.94 -24.85 -1.14
N ALA A 209 15.21 -24.45 -1.19
CA ALA A 209 15.59 -23.05 -1.35
C ALA A 209 15.93 -22.73 -2.83
N PRO A 210 15.42 -21.61 -3.38
CA PRO A 210 15.60 -21.25 -4.80
C PRO A 210 17.05 -20.85 -5.08
N VAL A 211 17.73 -21.60 -5.94
CA VAL A 211 19.13 -21.35 -6.31
C VAL A 211 19.28 -20.75 -7.70
N TRP A 212 18.23 -20.83 -8.51
CA TRP A 212 18.21 -20.37 -9.89
C TRP A 212 16.77 -20.04 -10.29
N VAL A 213 16.54 -18.83 -10.83
CA VAL A 213 15.25 -18.36 -11.32
C VAL A 213 15.47 -17.71 -12.68
N GLN A 214 14.84 -18.22 -13.73
CA GLN A 214 14.97 -17.67 -15.08
C GLN A 214 13.61 -17.42 -15.72
N ARG A 215 13.48 -16.26 -16.33
CA ARG A 215 12.33 -15.93 -17.18
C ARG A 215 12.67 -16.21 -18.65
N ARG A 216 11.76 -16.86 -19.36
CA ARG A 216 11.88 -17.14 -20.80
C ARG A 216 10.67 -16.60 -21.55
N GLY A 217 10.95 -15.89 -22.64
CA GLY A 217 9.91 -15.37 -23.51
C GLY A 217 9.14 -16.46 -24.25
N LEU A 218 8.14 -16.07 -25.04
CA LEU A 218 7.39 -17.00 -25.89
C LEU A 218 8.24 -17.64 -26.99
N ASP A 219 9.38 -17.02 -27.33
CA ASP A 219 10.39 -17.55 -28.24
C ASP A 219 11.44 -18.45 -27.54
N GLU A 220 11.20 -18.80 -26.27
CA GLU A 220 12.05 -19.59 -25.37
C GLU A 220 13.41 -18.95 -25.01
N LYS A 221 13.68 -17.72 -25.46
CA LYS A 221 14.92 -17.01 -25.12
C LYS A 221 14.90 -16.54 -23.67
N PRO A 222 16.05 -16.62 -22.98
CA PRO A 222 16.16 -16.09 -21.63
C PRO A 222 16.03 -14.56 -21.63
N VAL A 223 15.18 -14.03 -20.76
CA VAL A 223 14.95 -12.59 -20.57
C VAL A 223 15.63 -12.09 -19.31
N SER A 224 15.62 -12.89 -18.24
CA SER A 224 16.31 -12.56 -17.00
C SER A 224 16.82 -13.81 -16.30
N LEU A 225 17.89 -13.68 -15.52
CA LEU A 225 18.42 -14.74 -14.68
C LEU A 225 18.72 -14.20 -13.29
N GLN A 226 18.29 -14.92 -12.26
CA GLN A 226 18.73 -14.77 -10.89
C GLN A 226 19.34 -16.07 -10.40
N THR A 227 20.47 -15.99 -9.71
CA THR A 227 21.08 -17.12 -9.00
C THR A 227 21.31 -16.77 -7.54
N THR A 228 21.23 -17.76 -6.66
CA THR A 228 21.35 -17.56 -5.22
C THR A 228 22.26 -18.62 -4.62
N LEU A 229 23.28 -18.17 -3.91
CA LEU A 229 24.19 -18.99 -3.13
C LEU A 229 23.80 -18.92 -1.67
N TYR A 230 23.69 -20.07 -1.04
CA TYR A 230 23.39 -20.21 0.38
C TYR A 230 24.64 -20.61 1.15
N ASP A 231 24.73 -20.18 2.41
CA ASP A 231 25.75 -20.69 3.33
C ASP A 231 25.38 -22.07 3.90
N GLY A 232 26.24 -22.62 4.76
CA GLY A 232 26.04 -23.93 5.37
C GLY A 232 24.83 -24.02 6.33
N LEU A 233 24.17 -22.90 6.64
CA LEU A 233 22.96 -22.82 7.45
C LEU A 233 21.71 -22.49 6.61
N ALA A 234 21.81 -22.61 5.28
CA ALA A 234 20.73 -22.30 4.33
C ALA A 234 20.29 -20.83 4.35
N ARG A 235 21.18 -19.91 4.74
CA ARG A 235 20.94 -18.45 4.66
C ARG A 235 21.52 -17.92 3.36
N VAL A 236 20.92 -16.88 2.79
CA VAL A 236 21.39 -16.29 1.52
C VAL A 236 22.76 -15.67 1.75
N ALA A 237 23.82 -16.25 1.19
CA ALA A 237 25.17 -15.70 1.24
C ALA A 237 25.41 -14.69 0.10
N GLN A 238 24.86 -14.98 -1.08
CA GLN A 238 24.99 -14.12 -2.25
C GLN A 238 23.79 -14.30 -3.19
N GLN A 239 23.32 -13.21 -3.77
CA GLN A 239 22.34 -13.20 -4.84
C GLN A 239 22.92 -12.45 -6.04
N THR A 240 22.81 -13.03 -7.22
CA THR A 240 23.27 -12.45 -8.48
C THR A 240 22.10 -12.36 -9.44
N THR A 241 21.82 -11.16 -9.97
CA THR A 241 20.81 -10.95 -11.03
C THR A 241 21.49 -10.46 -12.31
N GLY A 242 21.08 -10.98 -13.47
CA GLY A 242 21.75 -10.76 -14.74
C GLY A 242 22.98 -11.67 -14.92
N GLU A 243 23.68 -11.51 -16.04
CA GLU A 243 24.85 -12.32 -16.40
C GLU A 243 26.05 -11.45 -16.78
N ASN A 244 27.25 -12.03 -16.71
CA ASN A 244 28.49 -11.41 -17.19
C ASN A 244 28.71 -9.99 -16.63
N ALA A 245 29.02 -9.02 -17.50
CA ALA A 245 29.31 -7.64 -17.12
C ALA A 245 28.10 -6.87 -16.56
N THR A 246 26.87 -7.37 -16.74
CA THR A 246 25.65 -6.76 -16.17
C THR A 246 25.23 -7.44 -14.86
N ALA A 247 25.99 -8.40 -14.35
CA ALA A 247 25.68 -9.12 -13.12
C ALA A 247 25.66 -8.19 -11.90
N ARG A 248 24.51 -8.15 -11.22
CA ARG A 248 24.23 -7.37 -10.03
C ARG A 248 24.36 -8.29 -8.83
N VAL A 249 25.47 -8.16 -8.10
CA VAL A 249 25.82 -9.06 -7.00
C VAL A 249 25.58 -8.38 -5.66
N THR A 250 24.72 -8.99 -4.85
CA THR A 250 24.51 -8.62 -3.45
C THR A 250 24.96 -9.77 -2.56
N ALA A 251 25.72 -9.48 -1.50
CA ALA A 251 26.22 -10.50 -0.58
C ALA A 251 25.90 -10.16 0.87
N PHE A 252 25.69 -11.18 1.71
CA PHE A 252 25.26 -11.01 3.10
C PHE A 252 26.19 -11.76 4.07
N ALA A 253 26.32 -11.21 5.27
CA ALA A 253 26.90 -11.91 6.41
C ALA A 253 25.98 -11.79 7.62
N TYR A 254 26.03 -12.80 8.49
CA TYR A 254 25.08 -12.96 9.58
C TYR A 254 25.78 -13.15 10.92
N ASP A 255 25.09 -12.82 12.01
CA ASP A 255 25.52 -13.20 13.35
C ASP A 255 25.08 -14.63 13.72
N ALA A 256 25.27 -15.01 14.99
CA ALA A 256 24.92 -16.33 15.52
C ALA A 256 23.41 -16.55 15.71
N PHE A 257 22.58 -15.53 15.47
CA PHE A 257 21.12 -15.59 15.56
C PHE A 257 20.46 -15.41 14.18
N ASP A 258 21.22 -15.62 13.10
CA ASP A 258 20.76 -15.54 11.72
C ASP A 258 20.32 -14.13 11.28
N ARG A 259 20.78 -13.09 11.97
CA ARG A 259 20.48 -11.69 11.62
C ARG A 259 21.56 -11.11 10.72
N ALA A 260 21.16 -10.41 9.65
CA ALA A 260 22.06 -9.87 8.64
C ALA A 260 22.90 -8.69 9.16
N THR A 261 24.14 -8.96 9.54
CA THR A 261 25.07 -7.93 10.05
C THR A 261 25.73 -7.12 8.93
N HIS A 262 25.88 -7.69 7.74
CA HIS A 262 26.48 -7.00 6.60
C HIS A 262 25.69 -7.28 5.33
N GLU A 263 25.58 -6.26 4.49
CA GLU A 263 25.05 -6.35 3.13
C GLU A 263 26.00 -5.59 2.20
N THR A 264 26.70 -6.31 1.33
CA THR A 264 27.56 -5.75 0.30
C THR A 264 26.72 -5.57 -0.97
N ARG A 265 26.54 -4.32 -1.40
CA ARG A 265 25.68 -3.97 -2.53
C ARG A 265 26.42 -4.07 -3.87
N PRO A 266 25.70 -4.16 -5.00
CA PRO A 266 26.32 -4.19 -6.32
C PRO A 266 27.29 -3.02 -6.54
N LYS A 267 28.35 -3.28 -7.32
CA LYS A 267 29.28 -2.24 -7.76
C LYS A 267 28.53 -1.19 -8.59
N ALA A 268 28.77 0.08 -8.33
CA ALA A 268 28.05 1.15 -9.02
C ALA A 268 28.96 2.35 -9.25
N ILE A 269 28.55 3.20 -10.19
CA ILE A 269 29.26 4.45 -10.50
C ILE A 269 29.29 5.32 -9.23
N SER A 270 30.48 5.83 -8.90
CA SER A 270 30.67 6.73 -7.75
C SER A 270 30.98 8.15 -8.20
N TYR A 271 30.74 9.11 -7.31
CA TYR A 271 31.12 10.50 -7.50
C TYR A 271 32.63 10.63 -7.33
N SER A 272 33.35 10.60 -8.45
CA SER A 272 34.80 10.72 -8.51
C SER A 272 35.25 11.47 -9.77
N ASP A 273 36.52 11.93 -9.77
CA ASP A 273 37.15 12.54 -10.95
C ASP A 273 37.35 11.55 -12.12
N ASP A 274 37.37 10.25 -11.81
CA ASP A 274 37.36 9.18 -12.79
C ASP A 274 35.90 8.79 -13.10
N PRO A 275 35.41 9.03 -14.34
CA PRO A 275 34.03 8.75 -14.73
C PRO A 275 33.69 7.25 -14.74
N ASP A 276 34.70 6.38 -14.80
CA ASP A 276 34.53 4.92 -14.83
C ASP A 276 34.73 4.27 -13.45
N ALA A 277 34.96 5.09 -12.41
CA ALA A 277 35.18 4.59 -11.06
C ALA A 277 33.94 3.88 -10.51
N LEU A 278 34.15 2.62 -10.13
CA LEU A 278 33.15 1.79 -9.47
C LEU A 278 33.45 1.65 -7.98
N THR A 279 32.41 1.81 -7.17
CA THR A 279 32.46 1.53 -5.73
C THR A 279 31.38 0.54 -5.33
N THR A 280 31.64 -0.20 -4.25
CA THR A 280 30.62 -0.98 -3.54
C THR A 280 30.39 -0.36 -2.17
N SER A 281 29.17 -0.48 -1.66
CA SER A 281 28.79 -0.02 -0.34
C SER A 281 28.48 -1.23 0.52
N VAL A 282 29.02 -1.25 1.73
CA VAL A 282 28.71 -2.27 2.74
C VAL A 282 27.84 -1.61 3.80
N VAL A 283 26.59 -2.07 3.89
CA VAL A 283 25.68 -1.70 4.99
C VAL A 283 25.99 -2.60 6.17
N GLN A 284 26.33 -2.02 7.32
CA GLN A 284 26.58 -2.75 8.55
C GLN A 284 25.42 -2.50 9.52
N ARG A 285 24.96 -3.57 10.17
CA ARG A 285 23.87 -3.55 11.14
C ARG A 285 24.36 -4.14 12.44
N GLN A 286 24.05 -3.44 13.53
CA GLN A 286 24.30 -3.92 14.89
C GLN A 286 22.97 -4.20 15.57
N TYR A 287 22.92 -5.19 16.46
CA TYR A 287 21.69 -5.64 17.11
C TYR A 287 21.81 -5.60 18.63
N ALA A 288 20.67 -5.48 19.31
CA ALA A 288 20.59 -5.46 20.76
C ALA A 288 21.13 -6.78 21.35
N LEU A 289 22.12 -6.68 22.25
CA LEU A 289 22.82 -7.84 22.81
C LEU A 289 21.94 -8.70 23.73
N HIS A 290 20.90 -8.12 24.33
CA HIS A 290 20.00 -8.81 25.25
C HIS A 290 18.89 -9.60 24.55
N SER A 291 18.84 -9.61 23.22
CA SER A 291 17.79 -10.27 22.45
C SER A 291 18.34 -11.01 21.24
N ARG A 292 17.71 -12.15 20.92
CA ARG A 292 17.92 -12.88 19.65
C ARG A 292 17.07 -12.34 18.51
N GLU A 293 16.06 -11.52 18.83
CA GLU A 293 15.16 -10.93 17.85
C GLU A 293 15.91 -9.88 17.01
N ASP A 294 15.31 -9.49 15.88
CA ASP A 294 15.81 -8.45 14.97
C ASP A 294 15.62 -7.03 15.55
N LEU A 295 16.29 -6.78 16.67
CA LEU A 295 16.30 -5.50 17.37
C LEU A 295 17.57 -4.76 17.00
N GLN A 296 17.62 -4.22 15.78
CA GLN A 296 18.74 -3.37 15.33
C GLN A 296 19.01 -2.23 16.34
N VAL A 297 20.25 -1.78 16.52
CA VAL A 297 20.63 -0.66 17.42
C VAL A 297 21.54 0.35 16.73
N ALA A 298 22.15 -0.02 15.60
CA ALA A 298 22.89 0.90 14.76
C ALA A 298 22.84 0.46 13.29
N ILE A 299 22.96 1.44 12.41
CA ILE A 299 23.22 1.25 10.99
C ILE A 299 24.30 2.22 10.53
N ASP A 300 25.27 1.70 9.80
CA ASP A 300 26.31 2.48 9.17
C ASP A 300 26.62 1.93 7.78
N VAL A 301 27.16 2.78 6.92
CA VAL A 301 27.52 2.42 5.54
C VAL A 301 28.96 2.80 5.28
N THR A 302 29.71 1.85 4.73
CA THR A 302 31.09 2.06 4.30
C THR A 302 31.19 1.94 2.79
N GLU A 303 31.71 2.99 2.13
CA GLU A 303 32.04 2.95 0.70
C GLU A 303 33.45 2.38 0.49
N VAL A 304 33.56 1.44 -0.45
CA VAL A 304 34.79 0.74 -0.82
C VAL A 304 35.00 0.90 -2.32
N GLY A 305 36.01 1.69 -2.70
CA GLY A 305 36.41 1.85 -4.10
C GLY A 305 37.39 0.78 -4.56
N ASP A 306 37.37 0.46 -5.85
CA ASP A 306 38.33 -0.46 -6.45
C ASP A 306 39.76 0.11 -6.33
N GLY A 307 40.64 -0.61 -5.62
CA GLY A 307 42.03 -0.20 -5.40
C GLY A 307 42.23 1.02 -4.47
N GLN A 308 41.15 1.60 -3.94
CA GLN A 308 41.19 2.75 -3.03
C GLN A 308 41.15 2.32 -1.56
N ARG A 309 41.60 3.20 -0.65
CA ARG A 309 41.42 2.99 0.80
C ARG A 309 39.93 3.01 1.15
N LYS A 310 39.48 2.09 2.00
CA LYS A 310 38.14 2.11 2.59
C LYS A 310 37.89 3.49 3.20
N GLN A 311 36.76 4.11 2.85
CA GLN A 311 36.32 5.33 3.52
C GLN A 311 35.91 5.01 4.97
N ALA A 312 35.85 6.02 5.82
CA ALA A 312 35.32 5.85 7.17
C ALA A 312 33.82 5.47 7.10
N PRO A 313 33.34 4.58 7.98
CA PRO A 313 31.90 4.29 8.09
C PRO A 313 31.11 5.56 8.39
N ARG A 314 30.00 5.75 7.67
CA ARG A 314 29.04 6.84 7.89
C ARG A 314 27.85 6.28 8.66
N VAL A 315 27.68 6.70 9.91
CA VAL A 315 26.55 6.27 10.76
C VAL A 315 25.29 6.98 10.28
N LEU A 316 24.25 6.23 9.94
CA LEU A 316 22.97 6.78 9.50
C LEU A 316 21.96 6.89 10.65
N GLY A 317 22.07 6.00 11.63
CA GLY A 317 21.25 6.09 12.83
C GLY A 317 21.63 5.10 13.91
N ILE A 318 21.30 5.48 15.14
CA ILE A 318 21.46 4.66 16.34
C ILE A 318 20.16 4.67 17.14
N ARG A 319 19.89 3.58 17.84
CA ARG A 319 18.74 3.47 18.73
C ARG A 319 19.04 2.63 19.96
N SER A 320 18.40 2.96 21.06
CA SER A 320 18.40 2.16 22.27
C SER A 320 17.04 1.47 22.44
N ILE A 321 17.09 0.19 22.76
CA ILE A 321 15.93 -0.65 22.94
C ILE A 321 15.98 -1.24 24.34
N ASP A 322 14.86 -1.17 25.06
CA ASP A 322 14.79 -1.67 26.42
C ASP A 322 14.68 -3.21 26.50
N GLY A 323 14.69 -3.76 27.71
CA GLY A 323 14.60 -5.20 27.95
C GLY A 323 13.29 -5.86 27.48
N LEU A 324 12.26 -5.09 27.13
CA LEU A 324 10.98 -5.55 26.57
C LEU A 324 10.92 -5.42 25.05
N GLY A 325 12.02 -5.00 24.41
CA GLY A 325 12.09 -4.79 22.97
C GLY A 325 11.44 -3.49 22.50
N ARG A 326 11.21 -2.52 23.40
CA ARG A 326 10.58 -1.23 23.05
C ARG A 326 11.65 -0.17 22.77
N LEU A 327 11.40 0.69 21.79
CA LEU A 327 12.28 1.80 21.44
C LEU A 327 12.31 2.85 22.57
N ALA A 328 13.44 3.06 23.22
CA ALA A 328 13.56 4.09 24.27
C ALA A 328 14.12 5.41 23.75
N HIS A 329 15.07 5.33 22.82
CA HIS A 329 15.76 6.48 22.23
C HIS A 329 16.17 6.16 20.80
N GLU A 330 16.14 7.16 19.93
CA GLU A 330 16.52 7.08 18.52
C GLU A 330 17.23 8.38 18.13
N ASP A 331 18.31 8.25 17.36
CA ASP A 331 19.03 9.36 16.75
C ASP A 331 19.30 8.99 15.28
N ILE A 332 18.65 9.71 14.37
CA ILE A 332 18.78 9.53 12.91
C ILE A 332 19.32 10.83 12.31
N GLY A 333 20.59 10.85 11.95
CA GLY A 333 21.25 12.06 11.41
C GLY A 333 21.16 13.26 12.36
N GLY A 334 21.29 13.07 13.67
CA GLY A 334 21.20 14.12 14.69
C GLY A 334 19.77 14.40 15.20
N ARG A 335 18.75 13.76 14.62
CA ARG A 335 17.34 13.92 15.02
C ARG A 335 17.02 13.02 16.20
N VAL A 336 17.12 13.57 17.40
CA VAL A 336 16.98 12.81 18.64
C VAL A 336 15.54 12.71 19.10
N ARG A 337 14.98 11.50 19.14
CA ARG A 337 13.66 11.20 19.70
C ARG A 337 13.78 10.29 20.93
N THR A 338 12.99 10.58 21.96
CA THR A 338 12.88 9.73 23.17
C THR A 338 11.43 9.32 23.39
N LEU A 339 11.22 8.06 23.79
CA LEU A 339 9.89 7.52 24.07
C LEU A 339 9.82 7.05 25.52
N SER A 340 8.71 7.35 26.18
CA SER A 340 8.41 6.89 27.53
C SER A 340 7.12 6.09 27.57
N TYR A 341 7.07 5.13 28.49
CA TYR A 341 6.03 4.11 28.56
C TYR A 341 5.54 3.97 29.99
N LYS A 342 4.23 3.75 30.16
CA LYS A 342 3.68 3.35 31.46
C LYS A 342 4.17 1.95 31.85
N PRO A 343 4.25 1.64 33.17
CA PRO A 343 4.57 0.30 33.64
C PRO A 343 3.60 -0.76 33.08
N GLY A 344 4.14 -1.76 32.39
CA GLY A 344 3.35 -2.87 31.83
C GLY A 344 2.71 -2.61 30.47
N GLU A 345 2.85 -1.40 29.92
CA GLU A 345 2.29 -1.05 28.60
C GLU A 345 3.37 -1.16 27.51
N ARG A 346 2.99 -1.58 26.29
CA ARG A 346 3.92 -1.62 25.15
C ARG A 346 3.92 -0.33 24.33
N GLN A 347 2.88 0.50 24.48
CA GLN A 347 2.69 1.69 23.66
C GLN A 347 3.24 2.93 24.39
N PRO A 348 3.86 3.87 23.66
CA PRO A 348 4.47 5.03 24.29
C PRO A 348 3.37 5.96 24.81
N GLU A 349 3.40 6.31 26.10
CA GLU A 349 2.52 7.37 26.62
C GLU A 349 2.96 8.75 26.15
N LYS A 350 4.24 8.88 25.77
CA LYS A 350 4.83 10.14 25.38
C LYS A 350 6.03 9.94 24.46
N VAL A 351 6.13 10.86 23.51
CA VAL A 351 7.21 10.99 22.54
C VAL A 351 7.76 12.40 22.63
N ILE A 352 9.06 12.55 22.81
CA ILE A 352 9.76 13.84 22.78
C ILE A 352 10.62 13.87 21.52
N THR A 353 10.43 14.91 20.71
CA THR A 353 11.23 15.21 19.51
C THR A 353 12.05 16.49 19.76
N PRO A 354 13.02 16.83 18.89
CA PRO A 354 13.80 18.05 19.04
C PRO A 354 12.96 19.34 19.08
N GLU A 355 11.84 19.41 18.34
CA GLU A 355 10.97 20.60 18.29
C GLU A 355 9.66 20.44 19.10
N GLY A 356 9.41 19.31 19.78
CA GLY A 356 8.10 19.14 20.42
C GLY A 356 7.89 17.88 21.25
N GLN A 357 6.64 17.72 21.71
CA GLN A 357 6.18 16.58 22.48
C GLN A 357 4.84 16.11 21.93
N ILE A 358 4.62 14.79 21.97
CA ILE A 358 3.35 14.15 21.64
C ILE A 358 2.97 13.24 22.82
N ASP A 359 1.78 13.42 23.35
CA ASP A 359 1.22 12.65 24.46
C ASP A 359 0.08 11.76 23.98
N TYR A 360 0.02 10.53 24.49
CA TYR A 360 -0.99 9.54 24.14
C TYR A 360 -1.69 8.99 25.38
N THR A 361 -2.99 8.80 25.26
CA THR A 361 -3.76 7.96 26.20
C THR A 361 -4.38 6.79 25.46
N TYR A 362 -4.53 5.65 26.14
CA TYR A 362 -4.99 4.40 25.54
C TYR A 362 -6.07 3.76 26.41
N GLU A 363 -6.96 3.01 25.75
CA GLU A 363 -7.80 1.98 26.36
C GLU A 363 -7.32 0.63 25.83
N LEU A 364 -6.24 0.08 26.42
CA LEU A 364 -5.57 -1.14 25.92
C LEU A 364 -6.43 -2.40 26.07
N ARG A 365 -7.57 -2.34 26.79
CA ARG A 365 -8.58 -3.41 26.76
C ARG A 365 -9.29 -3.47 25.41
N LEU A 366 -9.40 -2.33 24.73
CA LEU A 366 -10.11 -2.17 23.46
C LEU A 366 -9.16 -2.20 22.27
N SER A 367 -8.13 -1.35 22.27
CA SER A 367 -7.27 -1.13 21.10
C SER A 367 -5.86 -0.68 21.50
N GLU A 368 -4.88 -0.97 20.64
CA GLU A 368 -3.53 -0.39 20.72
C GLU A 368 -3.46 1.03 20.13
N LYS A 369 -4.56 1.51 19.53
CA LYS A 369 -4.69 2.87 19.02
C LYS A 369 -5.01 3.86 20.17
N PRO A 370 -4.53 5.12 20.08
CA PRO A 370 -4.75 6.09 21.14
C PRO A 370 -6.22 6.53 21.21
N MET A 371 -6.73 6.72 22.43
CA MET A 371 -8.00 7.40 22.70
C MET A 371 -7.86 8.91 22.63
N THR A 372 -6.68 9.44 22.99
CA THR A 372 -6.35 10.85 22.79
C THR A 372 -4.93 11.05 22.31
N ARG A 373 -4.72 12.13 21.55
CA ARG A 373 -3.39 12.61 21.14
C ARG A 373 -3.26 14.11 21.39
N GLY A 374 -2.30 14.48 22.23
CA GLY A 374 -1.97 15.87 22.56
C GLY A 374 -0.57 16.27 22.08
N LEU A 375 -0.32 17.57 21.92
CA LEU A 375 0.98 18.13 21.48
C LEU A 375 1.81 18.75 22.62
N GLY A 376 1.58 18.27 23.84
CA GLY A 376 2.22 18.78 25.05
C GLY A 376 1.65 20.11 25.54
N THR A 377 1.97 20.47 26.79
CA THR A 377 1.40 21.64 27.47
C THR A 377 1.88 22.99 26.95
N GLN A 378 2.88 23.00 26.06
CA GLN A 378 3.42 24.21 25.45
C GLN A 378 2.63 24.65 24.20
N VAL A 379 1.79 23.77 23.63
CA VAL A 379 0.95 24.09 22.48
C VAL A 379 -0.46 24.44 22.96
N GLN A 380 -0.98 25.58 22.52
CA GLN A 380 -2.37 25.97 22.77
C GLN A 380 -3.32 25.30 21.77
N GLN A 381 -3.31 23.97 21.73
CA GLN A 381 -4.23 23.15 20.95
C GLN A 381 -4.84 22.09 21.85
N SER A 382 -6.14 21.86 21.73
CA SER A 382 -6.82 20.78 22.46
C SER A 382 -6.35 19.42 21.98
N ASP A 383 -6.29 18.45 22.89
CA ASP A 383 -6.05 17.05 22.54
C ASP A 383 -7.15 16.54 21.62
N VAL A 384 -6.74 15.85 20.55
CA VAL A 384 -7.67 15.11 19.69
C VAL A 384 -8.26 13.97 20.51
N VAL A 385 -9.57 13.75 20.38
CA VAL A 385 -10.28 12.61 20.98
C VAL A 385 -10.77 11.67 19.89
N TYR A 386 -10.41 10.39 19.99
CA TYR A 386 -10.85 9.34 19.07
C TYR A 386 -11.97 8.52 19.71
N ASP A 387 -13.04 8.29 18.98
CA ASP A 387 -14.16 7.44 19.40
C ASP A 387 -14.11 6.09 18.70
N TYR A 388 -14.14 5.03 19.49
CA TYR A 388 -14.09 3.65 19.00
C TYR A 388 -15.30 2.87 19.49
N ASP A 389 -15.83 2.02 18.63
CA ASP A 389 -16.83 1.03 19.00
C ASP A 389 -16.28 0.12 20.11
N LYS A 390 -17.02 0.01 21.22
CA LYS A 390 -16.55 -0.69 22.43
C LYS A 390 -16.43 -2.21 22.27
N ILE A 391 -17.00 -2.78 21.21
CA ILE A 391 -17.10 -4.23 21.01
C ILE A 391 -16.12 -4.68 19.93
N ASN A 392 -16.07 -3.97 18.81
CA ASN A 392 -15.25 -4.34 17.66
C ASN A 392 -14.05 -3.40 17.42
N ALA A 393 -13.87 -2.37 18.25
CA ALA A 393 -12.75 -1.43 18.23
C ALA A 393 -12.58 -0.65 16.91
N ARG A 394 -13.62 -0.58 16.07
CA ARG A 394 -13.62 0.26 14.86
C ARG A 394 -13.73 1.74 15.25
N LEU A 395 -13.08 2.61 14.47
CA LEU A 395 -13.13 4.06 14.69
C LEU A 395 -14.49 4.61 14.25
N ASN A 396 -15.35 4.95 15.20
CA ASN A 396 -16.62 5.64 14.92
C ASN A 396 -16.38 7.08 14.49
N GLY A 397 -15.29 7.69 14.93
CA GLY A 397 -15.03 9.09 14.62
C GLY A 397 -13.90 9.69 15.44
N TRP A 398 -13.75 10.99 15.30
CA TRP A 398 -12.87 11.79 16.15
C TRP A 398 -13.41 13.21 16.25
N GLU A 399 -12.97 13.93 17.28
CA GLU A 399 -13.23 15.34 17.43
C GLU A 399 -11.97 16.10 17.85
N VAL A 400 -11.88 17.35 17.40
CA VAL A 400 -10.89 18.33 17.89
C VAL A 400 -11.66 19.30 18.79
N PRO A 401 -11.58 19.15 20.12
CA PRO A 401 -12.35 19.99 21.04
C PRO A 401 -11.99 21.48 20.94
N ALA A 402 -12.96 22.35 21.15
CA ALA A 402 -12.72 23.78 21.36
C ALA A 402 -12.92 24.16 22.83
N GLN A 403 -12.26 25.22 23.30
CA GLN A 403 -12.40 25.69 24.68
C GLN A 403 -13.80 26.28 25.00
N GLY A 404 -14.63 26.54 23.99
CA GLY A 404 -15.89 27.30 24.09
C GLY A 404 -17.18 26.53 23.76
N GLY A 405 -17.16 25.19 23.73
CA GLY A 405 -18.35 24.37 23.47
C GLY A 405 -18.18 23.42 22.28
N ASN A 406 -18.69 23.81 21.11
CA ASN A 406 -18.67 22.96 19.91
C ASN A 406 -17.23 22.61 19.48
N PRO A 407 -16.96 21.36 19.06
CA PRO A 407 -15.65 20.97 18.54
C PRO A 407 -15.30 21.77 17.29
N LEU A 408 -14.02 22.01 17.03
CA LEU A 408 -13.54 22.72 15.83
C LEU A 408 -13.80 21.90 14.56
N GLN A 409 -13.55 20.59 14.66
CA GLN A 409 -13.70 19.62 13.58
C GLN A 409 -14.17 18.29 14.15
N THR A 410 -14.98 17.57 13.39
CA THR A 410 -15.39 16.20 13.71
C THR A 410 -15.41 15.32 12.47
N LEU A 411 -15.11 14.04 12.65
CA LEU A 411 -15.42 12.98 11.71
C LEU A 411 -16.37 11.99 12.38
N GLN A 412 -17.40 11.57 11.65
CA GLN A 412 -18.28 10.47 12.04
C GLN A 412 -18.30 9.42 10.94
N ARG A 413 -18.35 8.14 11.32
CA ARG A 413 -18.33 6.99 10.43
C ARG A 413 -19.41 6.00 10.81
N GLU A 414 -20.06 5.46 9.78
CA GLU A 414 -20.99 4.36 9.88
C GLU A 414 -20.44 3.19 9.08
N TYR A 415 -20.63 1.97 9.58
CA TYR A 415 -20.10 0.75 8.95
C TYR A 415 -21.22 -0.24 8.66
N TYR A 416 -21.02 -1.02 7.60
CA TYR A 416 -21.74 -2.28 7.39
C TYR A 416 -21.32 -3.32 8.45
N GLN A 417 -22.15 -4.32 8.68
CA GLN A 417 -21.84 -5.41 9.61
C GLN A 417 -20.61 -6.21 9.15
N THR A 418 -20.40 -6.30 7.84
CA THR A 418 -19.20 -6.84 7.20
C THR A 418 -17.95 -5.98 7.41
N GLY A 419 -18.10 -4.70 7.79
CA GLY A 419 -17.02 -3.81 8.21
C GLY A 419 -16.53 -2.79 7.22
N GLN A 420 -17.06 -2.81 5.99
CA GLN A 420 -16.85 -1.75 5.03
C GLN A 420 -17.52 -0.46 5.53
N LEU A 421 -16.91 0.68 5.21
CA LEU A 421 -17.47 1.99 5.51
C LEU A 421 -18.76 2.17 4.72
N LYS A 422 -19.83 2.63 5.37
CA LYS A 422 -21.13 2.89 4.74
C LYS A 422 -21.33 4.38 4.47
N ARG A 423 -20.92 5.20 5.45
CA ARG A 423 -21.03 6.66 5.39
C ARG A 423 -19.90 7.26 6.22
N GLU A 424 -19.38 8.39 5.77
CA GLU A 424 -18.61 9.25 6.65
C GLU A 424 -18.99 10.72 6.48
N THR A 425 -19.05 11.43 7.58
CA THR A 425 -19.44 12.83 7.64
C THR A 425 -18.35 13.63 8.34
N PHE A 426 -17.74 14.54 7.59
CA PHE A 426 -16.80 15.52 8.11
C PHE A 426 -17.54 16.82 8.40
N ALA A 427 -17.35 17.38 9.58
CA ALA A 427 -17.93 18.67 9.94
C ALA A 427 -16.86 19.64 10.44
N ARG A 428 -16.97 20.90 10.04
CA ARG A 428 -16.17 22.01 10.57
C ARG A 428 -17.09 23.05 11.18
N HIS A 429 -16.79 23.49 12.39
CA HIS A 429 -17.60 24.46 13.11
C HIS A 429 -17.01 25.87 12.99
N GLU A 430 -17.36 26.56 11.90
CA GLU A 430 -16.98 27.96 11.64
C GLU A 430 -18.15 28.92 11.95
N GLY A 431 -18.75 28.82 13.14
CA GLY A 431 -19.87 29.68 13.55
C GLY A 431 -20.99 28.95 14.29
N ALA A 432 -22.22 29.46 14.20
CA ALA A 432 -23.37 28.91 14.92
C ALA A 432 -23.84 27.55 14.39
N SER A 433 -23.56 27.23 13.11
CA SER A 433 -23.91 25.96 12.48
C SER A 433 -22.68 25.37 11.78
N PRO A 434 -22.45 24.05 11.88
CA PRO A 434 -21.34 23.41 11.19
C PRO A 434 -21.57 23.35 9.68
N VAL A 435 -20.47 23.44 8.93
CA VAL A 435 -20.43 23.04 7.52
C VAL A 435 -20.13 21.54 7.50
N THR A 436 -21.03 20.75 6.91
CA THR A 436 -20.96 19.29 6.88
C THR A 436 -20.81 18.78 5.45
N HIS A 437 -19.89 17.83 5.27
CA HIS A 437 -19.68 17.11 4.02
C HIS A 437 -19.80 15.61 4.27
N THR A 438 -20.63 14.94 3.48
CA THR A 438 -20.90 13.52 3.64
C THR A 438 -20.50 12.77 2.39
N MET A 439 -19.84 11.63 2.57
CA MET A 439 -19.59 10.64 1.54
C MET A 439 -20.35 9.36 1.90
N ALA A 440 -20.89 8.67 0.91
CA ALA A 440 -21.64 7.44 1.10
C ALA A 440 -21.16 6.35 0.13
N TYR A 441 -21.22 5.11 0.61
CA TYR A 441 -20.66 3.95 -0.09
C TYR A 441 -21.67 2.81 -0.10
N VAL A 442 -21.78 2.14 -1.24
CA VAL A 442 -22.54 0.90 -1.39
C VAL A 442 -21.59 -0.18 -1.88
N TYR A 443 -21.44 -1.24 -1.09
CA TYR A 443 -20.58 -2.37 -1.40
C TYR A 443 -21.40 -3.63 -1.66
N SER A 444 -20.84 -4.52 -2.47
CA SER A 444 -21.21 -5.93 -2.43
C SER A 444 -20.73 -6.58 -1.14
N HIS A 445 -21.24 -7.77 -0.82
CA HIS A 445 -20.81 -8.51 0.38
C HIS A 445 -19.29 -8.74 0.42
N ARG A 446 -18.68 -9.01 -0.75
CA ARG A 446 -17.23 -9.21 -0.91
C ARG A 446 -16.44 -7.91 -1.07
N GLY A 447 -17.07 -6.77 -0.83
CA GLY A 447 -16.39 -5.47 -0.79
C GLY A 447 -16.14 -4.82 -2.15
N ARG A 448 -16.80 -5.26 -3.22
CA ARG A 448 -16.77 -4.54 -4.50
C ARG A 448 -17.58 -3.25 -4.36
N LEU A 449 -16.98 -2.10 -4.66
CA LEU A 449 -17.66 -0.81 -4.60
C LEU A 449 -18.68 -0.73 -5.74
N LEU A 450 -19.98 -0.80 -5.44
CA LEU A 450 -21.05 -0.71 -6.42
C LEU A 450 -21.45 0.73 -6.68
N GLU A 451 -21.56 1.54 -5.63
CA GLU A 451 -21.90 2.97 -5.74
C GLU A 451 -21.10 3.80 -4.74
N TYR A 452 -20.77 5.02 -5.14
CA TYR A 452 -20.10 6.01 -4.33
C TYR A 452 -20.75 7.37 -4.54
N THR A 453 -21.20 8.01 -3.46
CA THR A 453 -21.68 9.39 -3.47
C THR A 453 -20.63 10.28 -2.83
N ASP A 454 -20.18 11.28 -3.58
CA ASP A 454 -19.17 12.23 -3.11
C ASP A 454 -19.77 13.40 -2.32
N VAL A 455 -18.91 14.31 -1.85
CA VAL A 455 -19.32 15.46 -1.04
C VAL A 455 -20.10 16.53 -1.80
N LEU A 456 -20.13 16.45 -3.14
CA LEU A 456 -20.92 17.30 -4.02
C LEU A 456 -22.28 16.65 -4.36
N GLY A 457 -22.54 15.44 -3.86
CA GLY A 457 -23.75 14.67 -4.12
C GLY A 457 -23.73 13.95 -5.46
N GLN A 458 -22.59 13.91 -6.16
CA GLN A 458 -22.47 13.14 -7.40
C GLN A 458 -22.36 11.67 -7.09
N VAL A 459 -22.97 10.85 -7.95
CA VAL A 459 -23.02 9.40 -7.74
C VAL A 459 -22.25 8.70 -8.84
N GLN A 460 -21.17 8.01 -8.47
CA GLN A 460 -20.48 7.07 -9.35
C GLN A 460 -21.06 5.67 -9.13
N VAL A 461 -21.51 5.03 -10.22
CA VAL A 461 -21.98 3.63 -10.23
C VAL A 461 -20.97 2.77 -10.98
N ASN A 462 -20.56 1.66 -10.38
CA ASN A 462 -19.62 0.71 -10.96
C ASN A 462 -20.35 -0.58 -11.35
N GLY A 463 -20.24 -0.97 -12.62
CA GLY A 463 -20.74 -2.23 -13.15
C GLY A 463 -19.63 -3.28 -13.19
N TYR A 464 -19.95 -4.53 -12.87
CA TYR A 464 -19.02 -5.65 -12.91
C TYR A 464 -19.50 -6.73 -13.88
N ASP A 465 -18.57 -7.33 -14.63
CA ASP A 465 -18.87 -8.45 -15.52
C ASP A 465 -19.18 -9.74 -14.73
N ALA A 466 -19.55 -10.81 -15.45
CA ALA A 466 -19.87 -12.11 -14.85
C ALA A 466 -18.68 -12.78 -14.13
N HIS A 467 -17.46 -12.27 -14.32
CA HIS A 467 -16.23 -12.74 -13.68
C HIS A 467 -15.79 -11.82 -12.53
N GLY A 468 -16.58 -10.78 -12.21
CA GLY A 468 -16.31 -9.86 -11.11
C GLY A 468 -15.27 -8.80 -11.40
N ARG A 469 -14.94 -8.56 -12.67
CA ARG A 469 -14.03 -7.50 -13.12
C ARG A 469 -14.83 -6.23 -13.42
N LEU A 470 -14.25 -5.06 -13.20
CA LEU A 470 -14.91 -3.78 -13.46
C LEU A 470 -15.20 -3.65 -14.95
N MET A 471 -16.46 -3.60 -15.34
CA MET A 471 -16.89 -3.51 -16.74
C MET A 471 -17.24 -2.08 -17.15
N SER A 472 -17.76 -1.28 -16.21
CA SER A 472 -18.14 0.10 -16.47
C SER A 472 -18.10 0.97 -15.23
N THR A 473 -17.93 2.27 -15.45
CA THR A 473 -18.24 3.30 -14.46
C THR A 473 -19.14 4.36 -15.09
N THR A 474 -20.15 4.81 -14.36
CA THR A 474 -21.08 5.86 -14.82
C THR A 474 -21.19 6.91 -13.74
N MET A 475 -20.88 8.15 -14.08
CA MET A 475 -21.01 9.30 -13.19
C MET A 475 -22.33 10.00 -13.44
N TYR A 476 -23.10 10.24 -12.39
CA TYR A 476 -24.39 10.92 -12.42
C TYR A 476 -24.30 12.26 -11.70
N ALA A 477 -25.02 13.26 -12.22
CA ALA A 477 -25.29 14.49 -11.51
C ALA A 477 -26.08 14.22 -10.21
N PRO A 478 -26.04 15.13 -9.22
CA PRO A 478 -26.88 15.03 -8.04
C PRO A 478 -28.37 15.02 -8.42
N GLY A 479 -29.13 14.12 -7.80
CA GLY A 479 -30.59 14.07 -7.92
C GLY A 479 -31.31 15.15 -7.09
N GLN A 480 -32.64 15.08 -7.02
CA GLN A 480 -33.45 16.03 -6.23
C GLN A 480 -33.31 15.79 -4.73
N LYS A 481 -32.92 14.58 -4.32
CA LYS A 481 -32.61 14.22 -2.93
C LYS A 481 -31.22 13.64 -2.83
N GLU A 482 -30.67 13.67 -1.62
CA GLU A 482 -29.39 13.04 -1.30
C GLU A 482 -29.39 11.55 -1.71
N GLY A 483 -28.38 11.15 -2.47
CA GLY A 483 -28.23 9.78 -2.99
C GLY A 483 -29.08 9.43 -4.21
N GLU A 484 -29.99 10.31 -4.67
CA GLU A 484 -30.69 10.10 -5.94
C GLU A 484 -29.77 10.46 -7.12
N LYS A 485 -29.89 9.71 -8.23
CA LYS A 485 -29.09 9.90 -9.46
C LYS A 485 -29.83 10.84 -10.41
N GLY A 486 -29.15 11.90 -10.85
CA GLY A 486 -29.64 12.84 -11.87
C GLY A 486 -29.34 12.37 -13.29
N GLU A 487 -29.03 13.31 -14.19
CA GLU A 487 -28.56 13.00 -15.54
C GLU A 487 -27.20 12.29 -15.51
N VAL A 488 -26.93 11.44 -16.50
CA VAL A 488 -25.59 10.87 -16.72
C VAL A 488 -24.68 12.00 -17.19
N LEU A 489 -23.47 12.07 -16.64
CA LEU A 489 -22.45 13.05 -16.98
C LEU A 489 -21.32 12.38 -17.78
N LEU A 490 -20.82 11.24 -17.28
CA LEU A 490 -19.69 10.52 -17.87
C LEU A 490 -19.95 9.01 -17.88
N GLU A 491 -19.55 8.34 -18.94
CA GLU A 491 -19.58 6.89 -19.06
C GLU A 491 -18.20 6.35 -19.44
N THR A 492 -17.71 5.35 -18.72
CA THR A 492 -16.50 4.62 -19.09
C THR A 492 -16.78 3.12 -19.17
N SER A 493 -16.28 2.47 -20.23
CA SER A 493 -16.27 1.01 -20.36
C SER A 493 -14.85 0.46 -20.28
N PHE A 494 -14.69 -0.74 -19.72
CA PHE A 494 -13.42 -1.42 -19.54
C PHE A 494 -13.46 -2.79 -20.21
N HIS A 495 -12.39 -3.14 -20.92
CA HIS A 495 -12.29 -4.39 -21.68
C HIS A 495 -11.00 -5.11 -21.31
N TYR A 496 -11.12 -6.43 -21.21
CA TYR A 496 -10.04 -7.32 -20.78
C TYR A 496 -9.66 -8.28 -21.89
N ASP A 497 -8.38 -8.60 -22.00
CA ASP A 497 -7.91 -9.62 -22.91
C ASP A 497 -8.15 -11.03 -22.34
N GLU A 498 -7.82 -12.04 -23.13
CA GLU A 498 -8.03 -13.44 -22.79
C GLU A 498 -7.16 -13.91 -21.61
N LEU A 499 -6.15 -13.13 -21.19
CA LEU A 499 -5.33 -13.37 -19.99
C LEU A 499 -5.80 -12.54 -18.79
N GLY A 500 -6.98 -11.90 -18.89
CA GLY A 500 -7.60 -11.14 -17.82
C GLY A 500 -7.02 -9.74 -17.60
N ARG A 501 -6.24 -9.20 -18.55
CA ARG A 501 -5.58 -7.90 -18.43
C ARG A 501 -6.44 -6.81 -19.04
N MET A 502 -6.66 -5.70 -18.33
CA MET A 502 -7.38 -4.54 -18.90
C MET A 502 -6.54 -3.95 -20.03
N TYR A 503 -7.01 -4.07 -21.26
CA TYR A 503 -6.29 -3.62 -22.45
C TYR A 503 -6.95 -2.40 -23.09
N LEU A 504 -8.16 -2.03 -22.68
CA LEU A 504 -8.87 -0.90 -23.26
C LEU A 504 -9.85 -0.32 -22.25
N HIS A 505 -9.82 1.00 -22.11
CA HIS A 505 -10.93 1.74 -21.54
C HIS A 505 -11.34 2.87 -22.46
N LYS A 506 -12.65 3.12 -22.52
CA LYS A 506 -13.26 4.15 -23.36
C LYS A 506 -14.09 5.05 -22.48
N THR A 507 -13.73 6.32 -22.40
CA THR A 507 -14.45 7.33 -21.63
C THR A 507 -15.22 8.24 -22.58
N ARG A 508 -16.48 8.51 -22.28
CA ARG A 508 -17.38 9.36 -23.06
C ARG A 508 -17.99 10.44 -22.16
N ASP A 509 -17.80 11.69 -22.57
CA ASP A 509 -18.58 12.81 -22.06
C ASP A 509 -19.96 12.79 -22.74
N THR A 510 -21.01 12.61 -21.94
CA THR A 510 -22.37 12.48 -22.46
C THR A 510 -23.00 13.82 -22.87
N LYS A 511 -22.46 14.95 -22.41
CA LYS A 511 -22.91 16.29 -22.78
C LYS A 511 -22.37 16.72 -24.13
N THR A 512 -21.08 16.55 -24.34
CA THR A 512 -20.41 16.94 -25.59
C THR A 512 -20.39 15.84 -26.64
N GLY A 513 -20.51 14.58 -26.21
CA GLY A 513 -20.36 13.40 -27.07
C GLY A 513 -18.90 13.01 -27.33
N GLN A 514 -17.92 13.75 -26.81
CA GLN A 514 -16.50 13.47 -26.99
C GLN A 514 -16.10 12.16 -26.30
N THR A 515 -15.13 11.47 -26.92
CA THR A 515 -14.61 10.20 -26.41
C THR A 515 -13.08 10.19 -26.36
N LEU A 516 -12.53 9.53 -25.34
CA LEU A 516 -11.12 9.17 -25.26
C LEU A 516 -11.01 7.65 -25.04
N ASP A 517 -10.40 6.99 -26.00
CA ASP A 517 -10.05 5.57 -25.94
C ASP A 517 -8.56 5.46 -25.56
N THR A 518 -8.26 4.71 -24.50
CA THR A 518 -6.89 4.35 -24.14
C THR A 518 -6.73 2.85 -24.27
N GLN A 519 -5.92 2.41 -25.23
CA GLN A 519 -5.65 1.02 -25.51
C GLN A 519 -4.22 0.65 -25.11
N LEU A 520 -4.05 -0.46 -24.39
CA LEU A 520 -2.77 -1.00 -23.93
C LEU A 520 -2.44 -2.29 -24.67
N THR A 521 -1.16 -2.53 -24.90
CA THR A 521 -0.63 -3.84 -25.26
C THR A 521 0.50 -4.22 -24.31
N PHE A 522 0.63 -5.52 -24.06
CA PHE A 522 1.56 -6.06 -23.09
C PHE A 522 2.50 -7.05 -23.75
N ASP A 523 3.71 -7.15 -23.22
CA ASP A 523 4.57 -8.28 -23.53
C ASP A 523 4.11 -9.55 -22.79
N GLU A 524 4.91 -10.59 -22.94
CA GLU A 524 4.68 -11.90 -22.35
C GLU A 524 4.92 -11.95 -20.83
N PHE A 525 5.36 -10.87 -20.19
CA PHE A 525 5.51 -10.74 -18.75
C PHE A 525 4.63 -9.62 -18.17
N ASP A 526 3.56 -9.28 -18.89
CA ASP A 526 2.55 -8.29 -18.49
C ASP A 526 3.05 -6.85 -18.37
N ARG A 527 4.22 -6.55 -18.95
CA ARG A 527 4.74 -5.18 -19.02
C ARG A 527 4.11 -4.45 -20.21
N GLU A 528 3.71 -3.20 -20.01
CA GLU A 528 3.12 -2.37 -21.06
C GLU A 528 4.15 -2.09 -22.16
N THR A 529 3.88 -2.51 -23.40
CA THR A 529 4.76 -2.19 -24.53
C THR A 529 4.21 -1.09 -25.40
N HIS A 530 2.88 -0.95 -25.47
CA HIS A 530 2.23 0.16 -26.17
C HIS A 530 1.06 0.72 -25.38
N ARG A 531 0.87 2.04 -25.51
CA ARG A 531 -0.35 2.73 -25.10
C ARG A 531 -0.78 3.70 -26.19
N THR A 532 -1.95 3.47 -26.76
CA THR A 532 -2.54 4.31 -27.80
C THR A 532 -3.70 5.11 -27.22
N PHE A 533 -3.64 6.43 -27.39
CA PHE A 533 -4.72 7.35 -27.09
C PHE A 533 -5.45 7.70 -28.39
N THR A 534 -6.77 7.64 -28.41
CA THR A 534 -7.56 7.98 -29.59
C THR A 534 -8.77 8.82 -29.19
N ALA A 535 -8.91 9.97 -29.84
CA ALA A 535 -10.04 10.88 -29.74
C ALA A 535 -10.43 11.37 -31.14
N GLU A 536 -11.50 12.16 -31.26
CA GLU A 536 -11.93 12.68 -32.57
C GLU A 536 -10.83 13.53 -33.22
N GLY A 537 -10.35 13.11 -34.39
CA GLY A 537 -9.27 13.80 -35.12
C GLY A 537 -7.88 13.69 -34.47
N PHE A 538 -7.70 12.86 -33.45
CA PHE A 538 -6.45 12.75 -32.68
C PHE A 538 -6.09 11.30 -32.39
N ALA A 539 -4.83 10.92 -32.63
CA ALA A 539 -4.26 9.68 -32.15
C ALA A 539 -2.78 9.83 -31.84
N GLN A 540 -2.34 9.26 -30.73
CA GLN A 540 -0.92 9.16 -30.37
C GLN A 540 -0.64 7.80 -29.74
N THR A 541 0.54 7.25 -30.01
CA THR A 541 0.98 5.97 -29.45
C THR A 541 2.31 6.13 -28.73
N LEU A 542 2.35 5.64 -27.50
CA LEU A 542 3.53 5.50 -26.67
C LEU A 542 4.06 4.07 -26.79
N VAL A 543 5.33 3.89 -27.16
CA VAL A 543 6.01 2.58 -27.26
C VAL A 543 7.12 2.48 -26.23
N GLN A 544 7.18 1.38 -25.48
CA GLN A 544 8.10 1.19 -24.35
C GLN A 544 8.90 -0.11 -24.46
N THR A 545 10.14 -0.08 -23.98
CA THR A 545 11.02 -1.27 -23.88
C THR A 545 11.68 -1.36 -22.51
N TYR A 546 12.10 -2.57 -22.12
CA TYR A 546 12.63 -2.87 -20.79
C TYR A 546 13.92 -3.70 -20.87
N ASP A 547 14.72 -3.66 -19.80
CA ASP A 547 15.90 -4.51 -19.61
C ASP A 547 15.57 -5.86 -18.95
N ASP A 548 16.62 -6.62 -18.60
CA ASP A 548 16.54 -7.94 -17.94
C ASP A 548 16.02 -7.87 -16.49
N ALA A 549 16.02 -6.69 -15.89
CA ALA A 549 15.56 -6.42 -14.54
C ALA A 549 14.30 -5.53 -14.52
N ASP A 550 13.59 -5.46 -15.66
CA ASP A 550 12.36 -4.69 -15.85
C ASP A 550 12.52 -3.16 -15.75
N ALA A 551 13.75 -2.64 -15.81
CA ALA A 551 13.99 -1.20 -15.90
C ALA A 551 13.68 -0.70 -17.32
N MET A 552 13.01 0.45 -17.45
CA MET A 552 12.61 1.02 -18.74
C MET A 552 13.84 1.47 -19.52
N ARG A 553 14.06 0.95 -20.73
CA ARG A 553 15.18 1.37 -21.59
C ARG A 553 14.84 2.51 -22.52
N SER A 554 13.61 2.50 -23.06
CA SER A 554 13.16 3.56 -23.95
C SER A 554 11.67 3.78 -23.90
N ARG A 555 11.27 4.99 -24.29
CA ARG A 555 9.89 5.42 -24.42
C ARG A 555 9.76 6.37 -25.61
N ALA A 556 8.98 5.99 -26.62
CA ALA A 556 8.76 6.75 -27.84
C ALA A 556 7.29 7.16 -27.97
N LEU A 557 7.00 8.46 -27.99
CA LEU A 557 5.68 9.01 -28.31
C LEU A 557 5.65 9.39 -29.79
N THR A 558 4.67 8.87 -30.52
CA THR A 558 4.49 9.08 -31.96
C THR A 558 3.07 9.52 -32.29
N GLU A 559 2.90 10.26 -33.39
CA GLU A 559 1.58 10.52 -33.96
C GLU A 559 0.97 9.24 -34.55
N GLY A 560 -0.37 9.18 -34.57
CA GLY A 560 -1.11 8.05 -35.11
C GLY A 560 -1.33 6.94 -34.08
N SER A 561 -2.00 5.87 -34.52
CA SER A 561 -2.46 4.78 -33.65
C SER A 561 -1.60 3.52 -33.71
N ASP A 562 -0.61 3.47 -34.61
CA ASP A 562 0.17 2.26 -34.92
C ASP A 562 1.63 2.31 -34.41
N GLY A 563 2.03 3.40 -33.74
CA GLY A 563 3.39 3.58 -33.25
C GLY A 563 4.44 3.84 -34.34
N ARG A 564 4.02 4.17 -35.58
CA ARG A 564 4.91 4.34 -36.74
C ARG A 564 4.78 5.70 -37.42
N GLY A 565 3.97 6.59 -36.87
CA GLY A 565 3.88 7.97 -37.35
C GLY A 565 5.10 8.80 -36.96
N GLN A 566 4.97 10.11 -37.09
CA GLN A 566 6.04 11.04 -36.77
C GLN A 566 6.41 10.94 -35.29
N GLU A 567 7.70 10.81 -34.99
CA GLU A 567 8.22 10.85 -33.62
C GLU A 567 8.01 12.25 -33.04
N ILE A 568 7.26 12.32 -31.94
CA ILE A 568 7.02 13.53 -31.15
C ILE A 568 8.11 13.66 -30.08
N ARG A 569 8.43 12.53 -29.43
CA ARG A 569 9.41 12.46 -28.35
C ARG A 569 9.99 11.06 -28.21
N MET A 570 11.31 10.94 -28.14
CA MET A 570 12.00 9.69 -27.82
C MET A 570 12.88 9.89 -26.60
N GLU A 571 12.70 9.01 -25.62
CA GLU A 571 13.38 9.02 -24.33
C GLU A 571 14.17 7.70 -24.18
N THR A 572 15.42 7.77 -23.74
CA THR A 572 16.25 6.58 -23.44
C THR A 572 16.88 6.69 -22.06
N TYR A 573 16.99 5.56 -21.36
CA TYR A 573 17.47 5.51 -19.98
C TYR A 573 18.55 4.42 -19.82
N GLU A 574 19.60 4.74 -19.06
CA GLU A 574 20.66 3.81 -18.69
C GLU A 574 20.83 3.76 -17.17
N TYR A 575 21.12 2.58 -16.64
CA TYR A 575 21.22 2.33 -15.20
C TYR A 575 22.55 1.67 -14.82
N ASP A 576 23.07 1.99 -13.64
CA ASP A 576 24.20 1.25 -13.06
C ASP A 576 23.75 -0.12 -12.49
N LEU A 577 24.70 -0.91 -11.96
CA LEU A 577 24.37 -2.25 -11.42
C LEU A 577 23.57 -2.20 -10.10
N ARG A 578 23.36 -1.01 -9.51
CA ARG A 578 22.41 -0.79 -8.40
C ARG A 578 21.03 -0.36 -8.89
N GLN A 579 20.79 -0.35 -10.21
CA GLN A 579 19.56 0.13 -10.83
C GLN A 579 19.27 1.61 -10.58
N ARG A 580 20.31 2.43 -10.40
CA ARG A 580 20.16 3.89 -10.35
C ARG A 580 20.29 4.44 -11.77
N LEU A 581 19.40 5.36 -12.15
CA LEU A 581 19.46 6.06 -13.43
C LEU A 581 20.76 6.87 -13.49
N ILE A 582 21.62 6.58 -14.47
CA ILE A 582 22.90 7.28 -14.68
C ILE A 582 22.88 8.15 -15.92
N GLU A 583 22.05 7.82 -16.92
CA GLU A 583 21.90 8.61 -18.13
C GLU A 583 20.44 8.62 -18.57
N TYR A 584 19.96 9.81 -18.94
CA TYR A 584 18.71 10.06 -19.63
C TYR A 584 19.02 10.85 -20.90
N ARG A 585 18.43 10.47 -22.04
CA ARG A 585 18.48 11.26 -23.28
C ARG A 585 17.09 11.47 -23.84
N CYS A 586 16.89 12.62 -24.48
CA CYS A 586 15.63 12.98 -25.11
C CYS A 586 15.83 13.66 -26.46
N THR A 587 15.09 13.18 -27.47
CA THR A 587 14.97 13.80 -28.79
C THR A 587 13.51 14.04 -29.14
N GLY A 588 13.27 14.77 -30.24
CA GLY A 588 11.95 15.13 -30.72
C GLY A 588 11.56 16.58 -30.41
N ASP A 589 10.39 16.97 -30.90
CA ASP A 589 9.91 18.35 -30.86
C ASP A 589 9.34 18.73 -29.49
N GLN A 590 8.86 17.76 -28.70
CA GLN A 590 8.26 17.99 -27.38
C GLN A 590 9.15 17.50 -26.22
N ARG A 591 10.42 17.89 -26.24
CA ARG A 591 11.37 17.63 -25.14
C ARG A 591 10.88 18.25 -23.82
N PRO A 592 11.10 17.57 -22.67
CA PRO A 592 10.73 18.14 -21.38
C PRO A 592 11.55 19.39 -21.08
N LEU A 593 10.91 20.39 -20.47
CA LEU A 593 11.57 21.60 -20.00
C LEU A 593 12.06 21.39 -18.57
N ASP A 594 13.26 21.88 -18.26
CA ASP A 594 13.69 22.04 -16.87
C ASP A 594 12.92 23.18 -16.18
N PRO A 595 13.03 23.34 -14.83
CA PRO A 595 12.35 24.41 -14.10
C PRO A 595 12.72 25.84 -14.54
N TYR A 596 13.79 26.02 -15.31
CA TYR A 596 14.27 27.31 -15.81
C TYR A 596 13.91 27.53 -17.29
N GLY A 597 13.13 26.61 -17.89
CA GLY A 597 12.61 26.70 -19.25
C GLY A 597 13.53 26.15 -20.34
N ASN A 598 14.62 25.46 -20.00
CA ASN A 598 15.50 24.86 -21.01
C ASN A 598 14.95 23.51 -21.49
N ALA A 599 14.81 23.34 -22.80
CA ALA A 599 14.41 22.06 -23.41
C ALA A 599 15.56 21.04 -23.31
N MET A 600 15.40 20.06 -22.42
CA MET A 600 16.45 19.11 -22.11
C MET A 600 16.66 18.09 -23.25
N THR A 601 17.92 17.90 -23.64
CA THR A 601 18.37 16.81 -24.53
C THR A 601 18.89 15.61 -23.74
N GLY A 602 19.19 15.78 -22.46
CA GLY A 602 19.58 14.68 -21.58
C GLY A 602 20.05 15.11 -20.20
N GLN A 603 20.18 14.14 -19.30
CA GLN A 603 20.73 14.30 -17.96
C GLN A 603 21.67 13.13 -17.62
N SER A 604 22.82 13.43 -17.01
CA SER A 604 23.70 12.41 -16.42
C SER A 604 23.76 12.55 -14.91
N PHE A 605 23.74 11.44 -14.17
CA PHE A 605 23.68 11.43 -12.71
C PHE A 605 24.89 10.72 -12.11
N LYS A 606 25.49 11.32 -11.07
CA LYS A 606 26.50 10.67 -10.23
C LYS A 606 26.05 10.64 -8.78
N PHE A 607 26.44 9.58 -8.08
CA PHE A 607 26.02 9.30 -6.72
C PHE A 607 27.21 9.00 -5.82
N ASP A 608 27.10 9.23 -4.52
CA ASP A 608 28.07 8.69 -3.55
C ASP A 608 27.70 7.28 -3.07
N GLY A 609 28.50 6.73 -2.16
CA GLY A 609 28.25 5.42 -1.56
C GLY A 609 27.00 5.30 -0.68
N LEU A 610 26.34 6.42 -0.33
CA LEU A 610 25.05 6.45 0.37
C LEU A 610 23.86 6.57 -0.59
N ASP A 611 24.11 6.56 -1.89
CA ASP A 611 23.14 6.86 -2.96
C ASP A 611 22.64 8.31 -2.96
N ASN A 612 23.36 9.24 -2.31
CA ASN A 612 23.11 10.66 -2.49
C ASN A 612 23.43 11.05 -3.94
N ILE A 613 22.54 11.76 -4.64
CA ILE A 613 22.89 12.42 -5.90
C ILE A 613 23.91 13.51 -5.59
N ARG A 614 25.10 13.44 -6.18
CA ARG A 614 26.20 14.40 -5.97
C ARG A 614 26.36 15.36 -7.14
N GLU A 615 26.01 14.91 -8.34
CA GLU A 615 26.13 15.71 -9.55
C GLU A 615 25.04 15.32 -10.55
N VAL A 616 24.41 16.34 -11.13
CA VAL A 616 23.52 16.21 -12.29
C VAL A 616 24.02 17.14 -13.38
N ILE A 617 24.33 16.60 -14.54
CA ILE A 617 24.64 17.41 -15.74
C ILE A 617 23.40 17.40 -16.61
N THR A 618 22.73 18.55 -16.74
CA THR A 618 21.60 18.72 -17.65
C THR A 618 22.09 19.35 -18.94
N THR A 619 21.82 18.71 -20.07
CA THR A 619 22.18 19.17 -21.41
C THR A 619 20.93 19.66 -22.14
N PHE A 620 21.08 20.73 -22.91
CA PHE A 620 20.01 21.35 -23.68
C PHE A 620 20.60 22.07 -24.90
N ASP A 621 19.74 22.57 -25.79
CA ASP A 621 20.20 23.29 -26.97
C ASP A 621 20.97 24.56 -26.56
N GLY A 622 22.25 24.65 -26.94
CA GLY A 622 23.10 25.81 -26.66
C GLY A 622 23.91 25.75 -25.37
N GLY A 623 23.86 24.65 -24.60
CA GLY A 623 24.75 24.49 -23.45
C GLY A 623 24.43 23.33 -22.52
N SER A 624 24.98 23.42 -21.31
CA SER A 624 24.69 22.50 -20.22
C SER A 624 24.80 23.21 -18.88
N ASN A 625 24.12 22.66 -17.88
CA ASN A 625 24.29 23.00 -16.48
C ASN A 625 24.82 21.80 -15.70
N THR A 626 25.86 22.00 -14.90
CA THR A 626 26.32 21.04 -13.89
C THR A 626 25.83 21.52 -12.54
N ALA A 627 24.88 20.80 -11.95
CA ALA A 627 24.42 21.00 -10.59
C ALA A 627 25.20 20.07 -9.64
N THR A 628 25.96 20.64 -8.72
CA THR A 628 26.68 19.88 -7.68
C THR A 628 25.94 19.99 -6.35
N TYR A 629 25.64 18.84 -5.75
CA TYR A 629 24.83 18.69 -4.54
C TYR A 629 25.74 18.42 -3.33
N HIS A 630 25.61 19.23 -2.28
CA HIS A 630 26.47 19.20 -1.10
C HIS A 630 25.71 18.67 0.11
N PHE A 631 26.33 17.79 0.90
CA PHE A 631 25.74 17.15 2.08
C PHE A 631 26.66 17.42 3.27
N GLU A 632 26.61 18.66 3.77
CA GLU A 632 27.58 19.21 4.74
C GLU A 632 27.04 19.24 6.18
N ASN A 633 25.78 18.82 6.39
CA ASN A 633 25.15 18.75 7.70
C ASN A 633 25.62 17.50 8.48
N ASP A 634 25.30 17.44 9.77
CA ASP A 634 25.61 16.26 10.61
C ASP A 634 24.96 14.97 10.07
N ASP A 635 23.77 15.10 9.44
CA ASP A 635 23.17 14.04 8.65
C ASP A 635 23.86 13.90 7.29
N PRO A 636 24.56 12.79 7.01
CA PRO A 636 25.30 12.60 5.76
C PRO A 636 24.40 12.40 4.53
N VAL A 637 23.07 12.30 4.70
CA VAL A 637 22.08 12.23 3.60
C VAL A 637 21.14 13.44 3.56
N GLN A 638 21.44 14.52 4.30
CA GLN A 638 20.68 15.78 4.21
C GLN A 638 21.38 16.79 3.29
N LEU A 639 20.73 17.12 2.17
CA LEU A 639 21.21 18.09 1.19
C LEU A 639 21.30 19.50 1.79
N SER A 640 22.50 20.08 1.87
CA SER A 640 22.71 21.42 2.44
C SER A 640 22.64 22.54 1.38
N ARG A 641 23.16 22.29 0.18
CA ARG A 641 23.17 23.29 -0.91
C ARG A 641 23.41 22.67 -2.28
N ILE A 642 23.07 23.43 -3.33
CA ILE A 642 23.32 23.11 -4.74
C ILE A 642 24.09 24.26 -5.38
N THR A 643 25.13 23.98 -6.16
CA THR A 643 25.85 24.98 -6.96
C THR A 643 25.74 24.66 -8.44
N ASN A 644 25.52 25.68 -9.27
CA ASN A 644 25.29 25.52 -10.71
C ASN A 644 26.37 26.20 -11.54
N THR A 645 26.66 25.65 -12.73
CA THR A 645 27.63 26.24 -13.68
C THR A 645 26.96 27.17 -14.71
N HIS A 646 25.72 26.88 -15.13
CA HIS A 646 24.99 27.69 -16.10
C HIS A 646 24.26 28.88 -15.46
N THR A 647 25.02 29.88 -15.03
CA THR A 647 24.52 30.95 -14.15
C THR A 647 24.31 32.30 -14.84
N THR A 648 24.49 32.34 -16.16
CA THR A 648 24.41 33.55 -16.98
C THR A 648 23.62 33.28 -18.26
N GLY A 649 23.02 34.31 -18.85
CA GLY A 649 22.19 34.17 -20.06
C GLY A 649 20.71 33.87 -19.77
N ALA A 650 19.98 33.49 -20.82
CA ALA A 650 18.60 33.02 -20.72
C ALA A 650 18.58 31.59 -20.18
N GLY A 651 17.55 31.22 -19.41
CA GLY A 651 17.47 29.90 -18.78
C GLY A 651 18.52 29.65 -17.69
N LYS A 652 19.09 30.72 -17.13
CA LYS A 652 20.13 30.63 -16.09
C LYS A 652 19.61 30.00 -14.81
N TYR A 653 20.48 29.23 -14.19
CA TYR A 653 20.30 28.63 -12.88
C TYR A 653 20.81 29.59 -11.79
N PRO A 654 20.28 29.52 -10.56
CA PRO A 654 20.85 30.19 -9.41
C PRO A 654 22.30 29.73 -9.19
N VAL A 655 23.23 30.66 -8.95
CA VAL A 655 24.65 30.34 -8.68
C VAL A 655 24.77 29.35 -7.53
N GLU A 656 24.00 29.58 -6.49
CA GLU A 656 23.95 28.75 -5.30
C GLU A 656 22.52 28.73 -4.78
N ILE A 657 22.08 27.55 -4.36
CA ILE A 657 20.82 27.31 -3.66
C ILE A 657 21.21 26.79 -2.28
N LYS A 658 20.79 27.46 -1.20
CA LYS A 658 21.03 27.01 0.17
C LYS A 658 19.75 26.52 0.79
N LEU A 659 19.81 25.34 1.39
CA LEU A 659 18.72 24.73 2.11
C LEU A 659 19.00 24.79 3.60
N ALA A 660 17.97 25.00 4.40
CA ALA A 660 18.08 24.99 5.86
C ALA A 660 16.99 24.10 6.44
N TYR A 661 17.27 23.51 7.60
CA TYR A 661 16.37 22.57 8.27
C TYR A 661 16.19 22.95 9.75
N ASP A 662 15.02 22.63 10.30
CA ASP A 662 14.83 22.61 11.75
C ASP A 662 15.52 21.40 12.40
N ARG A 663 15.45 21.26 13.73
CA ARG A 663 16.11 20.15 14.44
C ARG A 663 15.39 18.81 14.27
N ASN A 664 14.14 18.81 13.80
CA ASN A 664 13.45 17.59 13.37
C ASN A 664 13.87 17.17 11.95
N GLY A 665 14.62 18.02 11.24
CA GLY A 665 15.06 17.81 9.87
C GLY A 665 14.03 18.18 8.82
N ASN A 666 13.02 18.98 9.16
CA ASN A 666 12.09 19.53 8.19
C ASN A 666 12.74 20.72 7.47
N LEU A 667 12.54 20.84 6.16
CA LEU A 667 13.10 21.93 5.34
C LEU A 667 12.44 23.25 5.73
N ILE A 668 13.18 24.23 6.28
CA ILE A 668 12.65 25.55 6.68
C ILE A 668 13.01 26.68 5.69
N ASN A 669 13.96 26.43 4.79
CA ASN A 669 14.30 27.31 3.66
C ASN A 669 14.56 26.44 2.44
N ASP A 670 13.78 26.65 1.39
CA ASP A 670 13.81 25.85 0.16
C ASP A 670 14.59 26.50 -1.00
N GLU A 671 14.53 25.88 -2.17
CA GLU A 671 15.26 26.33 -3.35
C GLU A 671 14.87 27.73 -3.85
N GLU A 672 13.66 28.17 -3.54
CA GLU A 672 13.12 29.49 -3.88
C GLU A 672 13.29 30.51 -2.73
N GLN A 673 13.99 30.14 -1.66
CA GLN A 673 14.15 30.95 -0.45
C GLN A 673 12.83 31.25 0.29
N ARG A 674 11.83 30.36 0.12
CA ARG A 674 10.58 30.44 0.88
C ARG A 674 10.82 29.92 2.29
N THR A 675 10.10 30.47 3.27
CA THR A 675 10.17 30.01 4.66
C THR A 675 9.06 29.01 4.94
N LEU A 676 9.41 27.83 5.43
CA LEU A 676 8.46 26.76 5.74
C LEU A 676 8.33 26.60 7.25
N LYS A 677 7.11 26.35 7.74
CA LYS A 677 6.82 26.12 9.17
C LYS A 677 6.10 24.81 9.35
N TYR A 678 6.38 24.12 10.45
CA TYR A 678 5.82 22.81 10.77
C TYR A 678 5.21 22.80 12.17
N ASP A 679 4.29 21.88 12.42
CA ASP A 679 3.81 21.58 13.77
C ASP A 679 4.67 20.50 14.46
N HIS A 680 4.33 20.17 15.72
CA HIS A 680 5.03 19.15 16.51
C HIS A 680 4.86 17.72 15.98
N LEU A 681 3.99 17.50 14.98
CA LEU A 681 3.80 16.23 14.27
C LEU A 681 4.59 16.18 12.95
N ASN A 682 5.45 17.18 12.69
CA ASN A 682 6.18 17.36 11.42
C ASN A 682 5.27 17.57 10.21
N ARG A 683 4.08 18.15 10.41
CA ARG A 683 3.16 18.51 9.31
C ARG A 683 3.41 19.96 8.90
N LEU A 684 3.53 20.20 7.59
CA LEU A 684 3.83 21.53 7.02
C LEU A 684 2.64 22.46 7.24
N LEU A 685 2.76 23.50 8.07
CA LEU A 685 1.70 24.45 8.35
C LEU A 685 1.62 25.59 7.32
N SER A 686 2.77 26.07 6.83
CA SER A 686 2.80 27.19 5.90
C SER A 686 4.07 27.23 5.06
N VAL A 687 3.94 27.73 3.84
CA VAL A 687 5.05 28.14 2.96
C VAL A 687 4.90 29.63 2.68
N GLN A 688 5.88 30.43 3.11
CA GLN A 688 5.91 31.88 2.95
C GLN A 688 6.91 32.27 1.86
N GLY A 689 6.42 32.73 0.71
CA GLY A 689 7.20 33.41 -0.32
C GLY A 689 7.34 34.92 -0.06
N GLN A 690 7.77 35.68 -1.08
CA GLN A 690 7.99 37.13 -0.94
C GLN A 690 6.69 37.90 -0.65
N ASP A 691 5.61 37.58 -1.36
CA ASP A 691 4.32 38.30 -1.28
C ASP A 691 3.13 37.41 -0.91
N VAL A 692 3.35 36.09 -0.81
CA VAL A 692 2.28 35.10 -0.68
C VAL A 692 2.63 34.09 0.41
N GLU A 693 1.67 33.85 1.30
CA GLU A 693 1.68 32.72 2.23
C GLU A 693 0.65 31.69 1.77
N VAL A 694 1.07 30.44 1.65
CA VAL A 694 0.15 29.30 1.51
C VAL A 694 0.12 28.56 2.84
N ARG A 695 -1.05 28.40 3.42
CA ARG A 695 -1.28 27.63 4.65
C ARG A 695 -1.91 26.29 4.34
N TYR A 696 -1.58 25.29 5.13
CA TYR A 696 -2.06 23.92 4.98
C TYR A 696 -2.79 23.48 6.24
N HIS A 697 -3.87 22.73 6.05
CA HIS A 697 -4.77 22.30 7.10
C HIS A 697 -4.89 20.78 7.10
N TYR A 698 -4.71 20.18 8.27
CA TYR A 698 -4.76 18.73 8.45
C TYR A 698 -5.89 18.35 9.39
N ASP A 699 -6.45 17.17 9.18
CA ASP A 699 -7.39 16.58 10.10
C ASP A 699 -6.68 15.86 11.26
N ALA A 700 -7.47 15.23 12.15
CA ALA A 700 -6.95 14.47 13.28
C ALA A 700 -6.28 13.14 12.91
N LEU A 701 -6.39 12.71 11.65
CA LEU A 701 -5.73 11.52 11.10
C LEU A 701 -4.47 11.88 10.30
N ASP A 702 -4.04 13.14 10.36
CA ASP A 702 -2.88 13.70 9.67
C ASP A 702 -3.01 13.75 8.14
N ILE A 703 -4.26 13.80 7.65
CA ILE A 703 -4.56 13.94 6.22
C ILE A 703 -4.66 15.44 5.88
N LEU A 704 -4.02 15.87 4.79
CA LEU A 704 -4.11 17.23 4.27
C LEU A 704 -5.52 17.49 3.73
N ILE A 705 -6.36 18.20 4.49
CA ILE A 705 -7.75 18.47 4.12
C ILE A 705 -7.96 19.85 3.51
N GLY A 706 -6.98 20.75 3.53
CA GLY A 706 -7.17 22.05 2.92
C GLY A 706 -5.92 22.90 2.75
N THR A 707 -6.03 23.89 1.87
CA THR A 707 -5.02 24.91 1.61
C THR A 707 -5.67 26.29 1.53
N GLU A 708 -4.97 27.31 2.01
CA GLU A 708 -5.42 28.70 1.97
C GLU A 708 -4.29 29.61 1.46
N GLN A 709 -4.62 30.48 0.50
CA GLN A 709 -3.70 31.44 -0.11
C GLN A 709 -4.42 32.76 -0.34
N GLY A 710 -4.18 33.76 0.51
CA GLY A 710 -4.97 34.99 0.50
C GLY A 710 -6.45 34.70 0.72
N ASP A 711 -7.31 35.08 -0.23
CA ASP A 711 -8.74 34.79 -0.20
C ASP A 711 -9.09 33.43 -0.83
N VAL A 712 -8.15 32.79 -1.54
CA VAL A 712 -8.35 31.48 -2.17
C VAL A 712 -8.30 30.40 -1.12
N ARG A 713 -9.35 29.58 -1.05
CA ARG A 713 -9.44 28.44 -0.14
C ARG A 713 -9.82 27.20 -0.92
N GLN A 714 -9.17 26.10 -0.59
CA GLN A 714 -9.45 24.79 -1.16
C GLN A 714 -9.52 23.76 -0.05
N GLN A 715 -10.53 22.91 -0.11
CA GLN A 715 -10.73 21.75 0.75
C GLN A 715 -10.65 20.48 -0.08
N ARG A 716 -10.11 19.41 0.50
CA ARG A 716 -9.84 18.12 -0.14
C ARG A 716 -10.58 17.02 0.61
N PHE A 717 -11.17 16.10 -0.13
CA PHE A 717 -11.90 14.96 0.41
C PHE A 717 -11.33 13.67 -0.16
N TYR A 718 -11.20 12.68 0.71
CA TYR A 718 -10.50 11.44 0.42
C TYR A 718 -11.40 10.25 0.68
N ARG A 719 -11.36 9.28 -0.24
CA ARG A 719 -11.84 7.92 0.00
C ARG A 719 -10.63 7.04 0.31
N GLY A 720 -10.47 6.66 1.57
CA GLY A 720 -9.22 6.06 2.02
C GLY A 720 -8.06 7.05 1.83
N ASN A 721 -7.09 6.71 0.99
CA ASN A 721 -5.95 7.57 0.67
C ASN A 721 -6.07 8.25 -0.70
N GLU A 722 -7.21 8.10 -1.40
CA GLU A 722 -7.42 8.64 -2.74
C GLU A 722 -8.19 9.96 -2.68
N LEU A 723 -7.65 11.01 -3.31
CA LEU A 723 -8.40 12.26 -3.53
C LEU A 723 -9.59 12.00 -4.47
N VAL A 724 -10.80 12.34 -4.02
CA VAL A 724 -12.06 12.08 -4.74
C VAL A 724 -12.86 13.34 -5.03
N SER A 725 -12.72 14.37 -4.20
CA SER A 725 -13.31 15.68 -4.48
C SER A 725 -12.46 16.82 -3.93
N GLN A 726 -12.62 17.99 -4.53
CA GLN A 726 -12.09 19.26 -4.04
C GLN A 726 -13.20 20.30 -4.05
N THR A 727 -13.23 21.17 -3.04
CA THR A 727 -14.16 22.31 -3.02
C THR A 727 -13.40 23.58 -2.70
N GLY A 728 -13.69 24.68 -3.37
CA GLY A 728 -12.93 25.91 -3.13
C GLY A 728 -13.52 27.16 -3.76
N THR A 729 -12.77 28.25 -3.68
CA THR A 729 -13.12 29.53 -4.32
C THR A 729 -13.12 29.45 -5.84
N ASP A 730 -12.25 28.62 -6.41
CA ASP A 730 -12.02 28.52 -7.85
C ASP A 730 -12.94 27.48 -8.52
N GLY A 731 -13.89 26.94 -7.77
CA GLY A 731 -14.80 25.89 -8.20
C GLY A 731 -14.66 24.61 -7.38
N ASP A 732 -15.54 23.67 -7.70
CA ASP A 732 -15.57 22.36 -7.08
C ASP A 732 -15.22 21.29 -8.13
N VAL A 733 -14.55 20.21 -7.72
CA VAL A 733 -14.06 19.16 -8.61
C VAL A 733 -14.43 17.79 -8.05
N SER A 734 -14.91 16.91 -8.92
CA SER A 734 -15.10 15.48 -8.63
C SER A 734 -14.19 14.65 -9.53
N PHE A 735 -13.43 13.73 -8.94
CA PHE A 735 -12.55 12.83 -9.68
C PHE A 735 -13.28 11.51 -9.97
N VAL A 736 -13.44 11.19 -11.25
CA VAL A 736 -14.03 9.92 -11.68
C VAL A 736 -12.95 8.85 -11.73
N LYS A 737 -13.23 7.69 -11.14
CA LYS A 737 -12.26 6.60 -10.97
C LYS A 737 -12.68 5.36 -11.74
N GLY A 738 -11.73 4.70 -12.40
CA GLY A 738 -11.84 3.36 -12.98
C GLY A 738 -10.94 2.39 -12.23
N GLY A 739 -11.46 1.75 -11.18
CA GLY A 739 -10.61 1.07 -10.20
C GLY A 739 -9.78 2.10 -9.44
N GLU A 740 -8.45 1.94 -9.43
CA GLU A 740 -7.51 2.87 -8.77
C GLU A 740 -7.13 4.07 -9.68
N GLN A 741 -7.40 4.00 -10.99
CA GLN A 741 -7.00 5.02 -11.96
C GLN A 741 -8.01 6.18 -12.00
N ILE A 742 -7.51 7.42 -12.03
CA ILE A 742 -8.33 8.59 -12.39
C ILE A 742 -8.51 8.57 -13.90
N ILE A 743 -9.76 8.56 -14.35
CA ILE A 743 -10.12 8.48 -15.77
C ILE A 743 -10.70 9.79 -16.30
N ALA A 744 -11.18 10.66 -15.41
CA ALA A 744 -11.65 12.01 -15.71
C ALA A 744 -11.71 12.86 -14.44
N GLU A 745 -11.72 14.18 -14.63
CA GLU A 745 -12.09 15.17 -13.62
C GLU A 745 -13.31 15.94 -14.13
N MET A 746 -14.24 16.25 -13.23
CA MET A 746 -15.40 17.10 -13.54
C MET A 746 -15.31 18.38 -12.74
N THR A 747 -15.25 19.50 -13.45
CA THR A 747 -15.15 20.84 -12.87
C THR A 747 -16.52 21.51 -12.80
N HIS A 748 -16.80 22.13 -11.67
CA HIS A 748 -18.01 22.90 -11.39
C HIS A 748 -17.58 24.32 -11.10
N GLU A 749 -17.71 25.20 -12.09
CA GLU A 749 -17.58 26.63 -11.84
C GLU A 749 -18.73 27.07 -10.93
N ARG A 750 -18.42 27.69 -9.79
CA ARG A 750 -19.46 28.36 -9.00
C ARG A 750 -19.96 29.53 -9.80
N ASP A 751 -21.28 29.63 -10.00
CA ASP A 751 -21.88 30.82 -10.58
C ASP A 751 -21.47 32.01 -9.70
N PRO A 752 -20.75 33.01 -10.25
CA PRO A 752 -20.29 34.15 -9.47
C PRO A 752 -21.44 35.02 -8.90
N ASN A 753 -22.70 34.70 -9.21
CA ASN A 753 -23.90 35.37 -8.69
C ASN A 753 -24.74 34.52 -7.71
N ALA A 754 -24.28 33.33 -7.29
CA ALA A 754 -25.01 32.45 -6.37
C ALA A 754 -24.86 32.82 -4.88
#